data_AF-A0A9P4J641-F1
#
_entry.id   AF-A0A9P4J641-F1
#
_cell.length_a   1.000
_cell.length_b   1.000
_cell.length_c   1.000
_cell.angle_alpha   90.00
_cell.angle_beta   90.00
_cell.angle_gamma   90.00
#
_symmetry.space_group_name_H-M   'P 1'
#
loop_
_entity.id
_entity.type
_entity.pdbx_description
1 polymer ?
#
loop_
_entity_poly.entity_id
_entity_poly.type
_entity_poly.pdbx_seq_one_letter_code
_entity_poly.pdbx_strand_id
1 'polypeptide(L)'
;MNTLRHYLSSKSLNSSSSAASLSALNEPEVLKDAMLAAGMILDDDVDGAETELSKGSTPYHKLGKGVVSFLRSVLGFEQEMMNESSKLLAEAESAASDAQRRSYKEGYKSAIYPPGSEYALCYAEAQLMAAVIGVLNESLTEAVKGFYRLRRAYATLQEIADAENKFIKNQSEGALSGHSRDPSTTNSSIASTLAPTSGNTTPLRSGQVSPLPASKDIKANSLEDEDDDLDFVDADDSVDGHTLTDGYSGHLLSPMSDLSMDVPEPKDTDRLPASALSNPIDLFIHTGTSLCFGILQLLLSLVPPTFSRLLSIVGFRGSRTVGLKMLWNAAEHTDHINGGIAALVLMGFYNNMVGFCDIISPDERHDRKCRDLLAQMRQRYPNGKFWLLEEARVLAMDRKPEQAIELMMGESKVSPLKQIEALRWFESSLNWLYIGEWEKCAQGFLKCCDLNNWSQALYYYIAATCYIELYRAATDAAQKEKFKSRAEELLATVSTKTGKRRFMARQLPFDAFVGRKHAKWTAAAEKRGCSIVDAAGVSPAEEMVYFWNGSKRRNAKHLEAGLARVEWFKVGDGVAGKEHDEVVAYYVLKGTLLQRLGRGEEARALLADNVASEELTTYKSKVGGHAETWPLPVGCYELAVCAWEDYLTLVNGGGDELVKEEKLHECRGWVDKVAKWEGYDLDARMGMKVKTAQETLRKLKSGT
;
A
#
# COMPACT_ATOMS: atom_id res chain seq x y z
N MET A 1 -13.70 58.11 25.49
CA MET A 1 -13.59 58.80 26.80
C MET A 1 -13.55 57.73 27.89
N ASN A 2 -12.34 57.46 28.42
CA ASN A 2 -11.96 57.15 29.83
C ASN A 2 -13.08 56.71 30.80
N THR A 3 -13.00 55.61 31.58
CA THR A 3 -11.96 55.15 32.55
C THR A 3 -12.43 53.77 33.11
N LEU A 4 -11.71 52.63 33.16
CA LEU A 4 -10.50 52.17 33.89
C LEU A 4 -10.62 51.88 35.42
N ARG A 5 -10.66 50.56 35.75
CA ARG A 5 -10.04 49.75 36.86
C ARG A 5 -10.09 50.18 38.35
N HIS A 6 -10.44 49.25 39.25
CA HIS A 6 -9.55 48.43 40.13
C HIS A 6 -10.37 47.54 41.14
N TYR A 7 -10.17 46.20 41.19
CA TYR A 7 -9.47 45.37 42.22
C TYR A 7 -10.19 45.24 43.59
N LEU A 8 -10.26 44.14 44.37
CA LEU A 8 -9.87 42.71 44.33
C LEU A 8 -10.34 42.05 45.68
N SER A 9 -10.64 40.73 45.69
CA SER A 9 -10.43 39.74 46.80
C SER A 9 -11.16 39.92 48.16
N SER A 10 -11.71 38.96 48.92
CA SER A 10 -11.57 37.50 49.09
C SER A 10 -12.72 36.95 49.97
N LYS A 11 -13.13 35.68 49.81
CA LYS A 11 -13.01 34.63 50.86
C LYS A 11 -13.63 33.30 50.41
N SER A 12 -12.85 32.24 50.62
CA SER A 12 -13.12 30.83 50.35
C SER A 12 -14.08 30.20 51.36
N LEU A 13 -14.87 29.23 50.90
CA LEU A 13 -15.41 28.16 51.74
C LEU A 13 -15.17 26.82 51.04
N ASN A 14 -14.30 26.02 51.65
CA ASN A 14 -14.02 24.63 51.31
C ASN A 14 -15.29 23.78 51.46
N SER A 15 -15.65 23.04 50.41
CA SER A 15 -16.35 21.76 50.55
C SER A 15 -15.63 20.72 49.71
N SER A 16 -14.86 19.87 50.39
CA SER A 16 -14.08 18.78 49.84
C SER A 16 -14.90 17.48 49.94
N SER A 17 -15.67 17.17 48.90
CA SER A 17 -16.10 15.80 48.55
C SER A 17 -16.96 15.86 47.28
N SER A 18 -16.64 15.02 46.28
CA SER A 18 -17.38 14.77 45.02
C SER A 18 -17.12 15.68 43.81
N ALA A 19 -15.87 16.05 43.53
CA ALA A 19 -15.44 16.54 42.22
C ALA A 19 -14.49 15.53 41.54
N ALA A 20 -14.94 14.28 41.34
CA ALA A 20 -14.50 13.60 40.12
C ALA A 20 -15.01 14.48 38.99
N SER A 21 -14.10 15.21 38.33
CA SER A 21 -14.44 16.44 37.61
C SER A 21 -15.49 16.18 36.54
N LEU A 22 -16.49 17.07 36.42
CA LEU A 22 -17.51 16.99 35.38
C LEU A 22 -16.93 16.88 33.95
N SER A 23 -15.64 17.22 33.75
CA SER A 23 -14.96 17.04 32.47
C SER A 23 -14.61 15.59 32.14
N ALA A 24 -14.25 14.75 33.12
CA ALA A 24 -13.93 13.34 32.89
C ALA A 24 -15.19 12.50 32.59
N LEU A 25 -16.36 12.92 33.07
CA LEU A 25 -17.64 12.24 32.82
C LEU A 25 -18.18 12.49 31.40
N ASN A 26 -17.90 13.66 30.82
CA ASN A 26 -18.35 14.02 29.47
C ASN A 26 -17.33 13.62 28.39
N GLU A 27 -16.11 13.25 28.78
CA GLU A 27 -15.02 12.94 27.87
C GLU A 27 -15.33 11.82 26.85
N PRO A 28 -15.94 10.68 27.23
CA PRO A 28 -16.25 9.61 26.28
C PRO A 28 -17.23 10.04 25.18
N GLU A 29 -18.23 10.86 25.51
CA GLU A 29 -19.18 11.38 24.51
C GLU A 29 -18.52 12.42 23.60
N VAL A 30 -17.71 13.32 24.16
CA VAL A 30 -16.95 14.32 23.38
C VAL A 30 -15.97 13.65 22.40
N LEU A 31 -15.32 12.56 22.81
CA LEU A 31 -14.48 11.73 21.94
C LEU A 31 -15.31 11.09 20.83
N LYS A 32 -16.41 10.45 21.18
CA LYS A 32 -17.30 9.77 20.24
C LYS A 32 -17.83 10.75 19.18
N ASP A 33 -18.30 11.92 19.59
CA ASP A 33 -18.79 12.97 18.68
C ASP A 33 -17.69 13.43 17.72
N ALA A 34 -16.45 13.64 18.21
CA ALA A 34 -15.33 14.01 17.36
C ALA A 34 -14.98 12.91 16.34
N MET A 35 -15.02 11.64 16.73
CA MET A 35 -14.73 10.51 15.83
C MET A 35 -15.84 10.28 14.81
N LEU A 36 -17.11 10.48 15.18
CA LEU A 36 -18.24 10.46 14.26
C LEU A 36 -18.14 11.60 13.23
N ALA A 37 -17.81 12.81 13.69
CA ALA A 37 -17.60 13.96 12.82
C ALA A 37 -16.44 13.72 11.84
N ALA A 38 -15.30 13.20 12.31
CA ALA A 38 -14.19 12.85 11.45
C ALA A 38 -14.60 11.74 10.44
N GLY A 39 -15.43 10.78 10.86
CA GLY A 39 -15.91 9.68 10.01
C GLY A 39 -16.77 10.11 8.82
N MET A 40 -17.32 11.34 8.82
CA MET A 40 -18.09 11.89 7.70
C MET A 40 -17.28 11.96 6.40
N ILE A 41 -15.95 12.05 6.48
CA ILE A 41 -15.08 12.00 5.29
C ILE A 41 -15.20 10.67 4.52
N LEU A 42 -15.52 9.57 5.20
CA LEU A 42 -15.73 8.27 4.58
C LEU A 42 -17.04 8.19 3.80
N ASP A 43 -17.95 9.16 3.99
CA ASP A 43 -19.17 9.35 3.20
C ASP A 43 -19.06 10.52 2.21
N ASP A 44 -17.86 11.01 1.92
CA ASP A 44 -17.60 12.20 1.09
C ASP A 44 -18.18 13.53 1.66
N ASP A 45 -18.57 13.59 2.95
CA ASP A 45 -19.05 14.81 3.61
C ASP A 45 -17.94 15.51 4.41
N VAL A 46 -17.05 16.17 3.66
CA VAL A 46 -15.88 16.88 4.20
C VAL A 46 -16.29 18.17 4.90
N ASP A 47 -17.19 18.94 4.30
CA ASP A 47 -17.64 20.22 4.85
C ASP A 47 -18.43 20.02 6.16
N GLY A 48 -19.25 18.95 6.22
CA GLY A 48 -19.90 18.51 7.44
C GLY A 48 -18.89 18.12 8.52
N ALA A 49 -17.88 17.33 8.17
CA ALA A 49 -16.80 16.95 9.09
C ALA A 49 -16.13 18.17 9.72
N GLU A 50 -15.72 19.14 8.89
CA GLU A 50 -15.05 20.37 9.35
C GLU A 50 -15.95 21.22 10.23
N THR A 51 -17.22 21.36 9.84
CA THR A 51 -18.22 22.12 10.61
C THR A 51 -18.42 21.52 11.99
N GLU A 52 -18.64 20.21 12.09
CA GLU A 52 -18.86 19.54 13.37
C GLU A 52 -17.60 19.55 14.24
N LEU A 53 -16.43 19.26 13.66
CA LEU A 53 -15.16 19.30 14.37
C LEU A 53 -14.80 20.72 14.86
N SER A 54 -15.27 21.77 14.18
CA SER A 54 -15.04 23.16 14.58
C SER A 54 -15.69 23.55 15.91
N LYS A 55 -16.73 22.82 16.34
CA LYS A 55 -17.50 23.08 17.56
C LYS A 55 -16.73 22.77 18.84
N GLY A 56 -15.68 21.96 18.75
CA GLY A 56 -14.83 21.59 19.89
C GLY A 56 -13.35 21.89 19.66
N SER A 57 -12.60 21.86 20.77
CA SER A 57 -11.16 22.15 20.80
C SER A 57 -10.35 21.14 21.63
N THR A 58 -10.96 20.02 22.02
CA THR A 58 -10.27 18.94 22.72
C THR A 58 -9.22 18.28 21.82
N PRO A 59 -8.27 17.51 22.37
CA PRO A 59 -7.30 16.78 21.56
C PRO A 59 -7.96 15.93 20.47
N TYR A 60 -9.12 15.33 20.74
CA TYR A 60 -9.89 14.54 19.77
C TYR A 60 -10.41 15.37 18.59
N HIS A 61 -10.90 16.58 18.85
CA HIS A 61 -11.36 17.48 17.78
C HIS A 61 -10.19 17.96 16.92
N LYS A 62 -9.07 18.29 17.54
CA LYS A 62 -7.86 18.72 16.82
C LYS A 62 -7.28 17.59 15.98
N LEU A 63 -7.23 16.38 16.53
CA LEU A 63 -6.85 15.19 15.79
C LEU A 63 -7.80 14.95 14.61
N GLY A 64 -9.11 14.99 14.83
CA GLY A 64 -10.11 14.83 13.76
C GLY A 64 -9.91 15.84 12.62
N LYS A 65 -9.66 17.12 12.93
CA LYS A 65 -9.32 18.14 11.91
C LYS A 65 -8.02 17.80 11.18
N GLY A 66 -7.02 17.36 11.93
CA GLY A 66 -5.76 16.86 11.39
C GLY A 66 -5.96 15.70 10.42
N VAL A 67 -6.78 14.70 10.76
CA VAL A 67 -7.11 13.55 9.91
C VAL A 67 -7.83 13.99 8.63
N VAL A 68 -8.87 14.83 8.75
CA VAL A 68 -9.64 15.33 7.59
C VAL A 68 -8.72 16.11 6.65
N SER A 69 -7.94 17.05 7.18
CA SER A 69 -6.98 17.83 6.38
C SER A 69 -5.89 16.94 5.76
N PHE A 70 -5.34 15.99 6.53
CA PHE A 70 -4.33 15.04 6.06
C PHE A 70 -4.82 14.19 4.90
N LEU A 71 -6.02 13.62 5.01
CA LEU A 71 -6.61 12.83 3.93
C LEU A 71 -6.81 13.69 2.66
N ARG A 72 -7.29 14.93 2.81
CA ARG A 72 -7.39 15.89 1.69
C ARG A 72 -6.04 16.18 1.03
N SER A 73 -4.99 16.42 1.84
CA SER A 73 -3.68 16.84 1.33
C SER A 73 -2.90 15.70 0.69
N VAL A 74 -2.85 14.52 1.31
CA VAL A 74 -2.09 13.36 0.81
C VAL A 74 -2.66 12.82 -0.50
N LEU A 75 -3.98 12.84 -0.67
CA LEU A 75 -4.57 12.39 -1.92
C LEU A 75 -4.30 13.36 -3.09
N GLY A 76 -3.98 14.63 -2.79
CA GLY A 76 -3.88 15.70 -3.78
C GLY A 76 -2.47 16.10 -4.15
N PHE A 77 -1.49 15.78 -3.31
CA PHE A 77 -0.10 16.23 -3.46
C PHE A 77 -0.02 17.76 -3.65
N GLU A 78 -0.94 18.50 -3.02
CA GLU A 78 -0.99 19.96 -3.10
C GLU A 78 -0.16 20.53 -1.94
N GLN A 79 0.96 21.19 -2.26
CA GLN A 79 1.94 21.67 -1.27
C GLN A 79 1.32 22.60 -0.22
N GLU A 80 0.40 23.47 -0.64
CA GLU A 80 -0.32 24.38 0.25
C GLU A 80 -1.18 23.63 1.26
N MET A 81 -1.92 22.62 0.81
CA MET A 81 -2.74 21.76 1.66
C MET A 81 -1.88 20.93 2.61
N MET A 82 -0.71 20.44 2.17
CA MET A 82 0.23 19.71 3.02
C MET A 82 0.79 20.57 4.16
N ASN A 83 1.04 21.86 3.90
CA ASN A 83 1.49 22.81 4.93
C ASN A 83 0.39 23.07 5.97
N GLU A 84 -0.87 23.25 5.53
CA GLU A 84 -2.02 23.40 6.43
C GLU A 84 -2.22 22.15 7.30
N SER A 85 -2.19 20.97 6.69
CA SER A 85 -2.28 19.70 7.44
C SER A 85 -1.17 19.59 8.49
N SER A 86 0.07 19.95 8.13
CA SER A 86 1.20 19.93 9.07
C SER A 86 0.95 20.82 10.29
N LYS A 87 0.37 22.00 10.10
CA LYS A 87 0.01 22.91 11.20
C LYS A 87 -1.07 22.31 12.10
N LEU A 88 -2.15 21.80 11.53
CA LEU A 88 -3.24 21.19 12.29
C LEU A 88 -2.77 19.96 13.10
N LEU A 89 -1.89 19.16 12.52
CA LEU A 89 -1.27 18.02 13.20
C LEU A 89 -0.37 18.46 14.36
N ALA A 90 0.44 19.52 14.19
CA ALA A 90 1.24 20.08 15.27
C ALA A 90 0.37 20.60 16.43
N GLU A 91 -0.77 21.24 16.13
CA GLU A 91 -1.74 21.66 17.15
C GLU A 91 -2.37 20.47 17.89
N ALA A 92 -2.64 19.37 17.19
CA ALA A 92 -3.13 18.13 17.78
C ALA A 92 -2.07 17.47 18.67
N GLU A 93 -0.80 17.40 18.22
CA GLU A 93 0.34 16.88 18.99
C GLU A 93 0.52 17.63 20.31
N SER A 94 0.53 18.97 20.26
CA SER A 94 0.68 19.82 21.44
C SER A 94 -0.47 19.61 22.44
N ALA A 95 -1.71 19.62 21.95
CA ALA A 95 -2.87 19.42 22.81
C ALA A 95 -2.92 18.02 23.45
N ALA A 96 -2.56 16.98 22.70
CA ALA A 96 -2.49 15.62 23.19
C ALA A 96 -1.40 15.47 24.27
N SER A 97 -0.21 16.02 24.05
CA SER A 97 0.89 16.01 25.02
C SER A 97 0.49 16.70 26.35
N ASP A 98 -0.16 17.86 26.28
CA ASP A 98 -0.62 18.60 27.46
C ASP A 98 -1.76 17.89 28.20
N ALA A 99 -2.65 17.23 27.48
CA ALA A 99 -3.72 16.43 28.09
C ALA A 99 -3.17 15.16 28.74
N GLN A 100 -2.22 14.48 28.10
CA GLN A 100 -1.55 13.30 28.65
C GLN A 100 -0.88 13.61 29.99
N ARG A 101 -0.15 14.73 30.11
CA ARG A 101 0.48 15.17 31.37
C ARG A 101 -0.52 15.37 32.51
N ARG A 102 -1.75 15.82 32.20
CA ARG A 102 -2.82 16.04 33.18
C ARG A 102 -3.56 14.75 33.57
N SER A 103 -3.69 13.81 32.64
CA SER A 103 -4.43 12.55 32.83
C SER A 103 -3.90 11.66 33.97
N TYR A 104 -2.60 11.74 34.30
CA TYR A 104 -2.00 10.97 35.39
C TYR A 104 -2.61 11.25 36.78
N LYS A 105 -3.24 12.41 36.98
CA LYS A 105 -3.85 12.79 38.26
C LYS A 105 -5.37 12.55 38.31
N GLU A 106 -6.08 12.86 37.23
CA GLU A 106 -7.55 12.96 37.21
C GLU A 106 -8.22 12.30 35.97
N GLY A 107 -7.48 11.53 35.18
CA GLY A 107 -7.99 10.91 33.94
C GLY A 107 -8.79 9.63 34.13
N TYR A 108 -9.41 9.17 33.03
CA TYR A 108 -10.06 7.87 32.94
C TYR A 108 -9.09 6.74 33.29
N LYS A 109 -9.58 5.72 34.00
CA LYS A 109 -8.80 4.54 34.40
C LYS A 109 -9.37 3.32 33.72
N SER A 110 -8.74 2.92 32.62
CA SER A 110 -9.03 1.68 31.92
C SER A 110 -8.62 0.46 32.74
N ALA A 111 -9.32 -0.66 32.54
CA ALA A 111 -8.89 -1.97 33.04
C ALA A 111 -7.77 -2.59 32.19
N ILE A 112 -7.56 -2.08 30.97
CA ILE A 112 -6.62 -2.60 29.97
C ILE A 112 -5.41 -1.67 29.87
N TYR A 113 -5.66 -0.37 29.70
CA TYR A 113 -4.63 0.59 29.28
C TYR A 113 -4.09 1.44 30.44
N PRO A 114 -2.80 1.83 30.40
CA PRO A 114 -2.26 2.85 31.30
C PRO A 114 -3.01 4.18 31.21
N PRO A 115 -3.08 4.98 32.30
CA PRO A 115 -3.70 6.30 32.26
C PRO A 115 -3.09 7.22 31.19
N GLY A 116 -3.92 7.88 30.40
CA GLY A 116 -3.49 8.80 29.34
C GLY A 116 -3.14 8.14 28.01
N SER A 117 -3.46 6.85 27.83
CA SER A 117 -3.21 6.11 26.58
C SER A 117 -4.01 6.68 25.40
N GLU A 118 -5.19 7.23 25.65
CA GLU A 118 -6.03 7.93 24.67
C GLU A 118 -5.32 9.15 24.07
N TYR A 119 -4.65 9.94 24.90
CA TYR A 119 -3.86 11.08 24.44
C TYR A 119 -2.52 10.65 23.83
N ALA A 120 -1.91 9.59 24.36
CA ALA A 120 -0.72 8.98 23.77
C ALA A 120 -0.99 8.51 22.33
N LEU A 121 -2.16 7.90 22.11
CA LEU A 121 -2.62 7.49 20.80
C LEU A 121 -2.84 8.71 19.89
N CYS A 122 -3.56 9.75 20.33
CA CYS A 122 -3.72 10.98 19.54
C CYS A 122 -2.37 11.57 19.11
N TYR A 123 -1.40 11.57 20.03
CA TYR A 123 -0.04 12.02 19.75
C TYR A 123 0.63 11.13 18.68
N ALA A 124 0.58 9.81 18.84
CA ALA A 124 1.17 8.87 17.89
C ALA A 124 0.54 8.96 16.50
N GLU A 125 -0.79 9.07 16.40
CA GLU A 125 -1.50 9.24 15.13
C GLU A 125 -1.06 10.52 14.40
N ALA A 126 -0.98 11.64 15.14
CA ALA A 126 -0.52 12.91 14.57
C ALA A 126 0.94 12.83 14.10
N GLN A 127 1.83 12.19 14.86
CA GLN A 127 3.22 11.97 14.48
C GLN A 127 3.36 11.11 13.21
N LEU A 128 2.51 10.08 13.05
CA LEU A 128 2.51 9.25 11.84
C LEU A 128 2.08 10.04 10.61
N MET A 129 0.97 10.79 10.71
CA MET A 129 0.50 11.64 9.61
C MET A 129 1.53 12.71 9.25
N ALA A 130 2.16 13.34 10.25
CA ALA A 130 3.22 14.33 10.04
C ALA A 130 4.47 13.71 9.39
N ALA A 131 4.84 12.48 9.76
CA ALA A 131 5.95 11.75 9.13
C ALA A 131 5.68 11.48 7.64
N VAL A 132 4.44 11.09 7.30
CA VAL A 132 4.03 10.89 5.90
C VAL A 132 4.12 12.20 5.12
N ILE A 133 3.58 13.30 5.64
CA ILE A 133 3.69 14.61 4.98
C ILE A 133 5.15 15.02 4.78
N GLY A 134 6.01 14.83 5.80
CA GLY A 134 7.43 15.16 5.70
C GLY A 134 8.16 14.42 4.57
N VAL A 135 7.83 13.14 4.37
CA VAL A 135 8.36 12.33 3.25
C VAL A 135 7.83 12.80 1.89
N LEU A 136 6.56 13.24 1.83
CA LEU A 136 5.93 13.71 0.60
C LEU A 136 6.36 15.11 0.19
N ASN A 137 6.87 15.94 1.10
CA ASN A 137 7.36 17.29 0.83
C ASN A 137 8.71 17.35 0.08
N GLU A 138 9.22 16.21 -0.41
CA GLU A 138 10.46 16.05 -1.20
C GLU A 138 11.72 16.70 -0.58
N SER A 139 11.70 17.00 0.71
CA SER A 139 12.82 17.56 1.47
C SER A 139 13.56 16.47 2.24
N LEU A 140 14.88 16.37 2.04
CA LEU A 140 15.72 15.38 2.74
C LEU A 140 15.69 15.60 4.26
N THR A 141 15.70 16.86 4.72
CA THR A 141 15.66 17.19 6.15
C THR A 141 14.34 16.80 6.78
N GLU A 142 13.22 17.06 6.09
CA GLU A 142 11.89 16.65 6.53
C GLU A 142 11.71 15.12 6.49
N ALA A 143 12.35 14.43 5.54
CA ALA A 143 12.36 12.97 5.51
C ALA A 143 13.06 12.36 6.74
N VAL A 144 14.21 12.90 7.19
CA VAL A 144 14.87 12.36 8.41
C VAL A 144 14.10 12.72 9.69
N LYS A 145 13.52 13.92 9.78
CA LYS A 145 12.59 14.26 10.87
C LYS A 145 11.41 13.29 10.88
N GLY A 146 10.84 12.98 9.71
CA GLY A 146 9.78 11.99 9.54
C GLY A 146 10.16 10.62 10.08
N PHE A 147 11.38 10.15 9.85
CA PHE A 147 11.87 8.89 10.41
C PHE A 147 11.93 8.90 11.95
N TYR A 148 12.35 10.01 12.57
CA TYR A 148 12.33 10.16 14.02
C TYR A 148 10.91 10.13 14.59
N ARG A 149 9.98 10.84 13.95
CA ARG A 149 8.54 10.83 14.31
C ARG A 149 7.96 9.42 14.22
N LEU A 150 8.28 8.69 13.14
CA LEU A 150 7.87 7.29 12.93
C LEU A 150 8.35 6.38 14.06
N ARG A 151 9.61 6.54 14.50
CA ARG A 151 10.18 5.76 15.63
C ARG A 151 9.45 6.01 16.93
N ARG A 152 9.13 7.27 17.22
CA ARG A 152 8.42 7.64 18.44
C ARG A 152 7.00 7.09 18.45
N ALA A 153 6.27 7.26 17.34
CA ALA A 153 4.93 6.70 17.19
C ALA A 153 4.92 5.17 17.33
N TYR A 154 5.88 4.48 16.72
CA TYR A 154 6.01 3.02 16.86
C TYR A 154 6.20 2.60 18.31
N ALA A 155 7.09 3.28 19.06
CA ALA A 155 7.33 2.95 20.47
C ALA A 155 6.05 3.12 21.31
N THR A 156 5.34 4.24 21.13
CA THR A 156 4.07 4.50 21.83
C THR A 156 3.00 3.45 21.49
N LEU A 157 2.84 3.11 20.21
CA LEU A 157 1.87 2.10 19.77
C LEU A 157 2.22 0.70 20.28
N GLN A 158 3.51 0.35 20.33
CA GLN A 158 3.99 -0.90 20.90
C GLN A 158 3.66 -0.98 22.40
N GLU A 159 3.88 0.09 23.16
CA GLU A 159 3.54 0.13 24.60
C GLU A 159 2.04 -0.09 24.86
N ILE A 160 1.17 0.53 24.04
CA ILE A 160 -0.28 0.33 24.14
C ILE A 160 -0.66 -1.10 23.75
N ALA A 161 -0.12 -1.63 22.65
CA ALA A 161 -0.38 -3.00 22.21
C ALA A 161 0.11 -4.05 23.22
N ASP A 162 1.24 -3.80 23.90
CA ASP A 162 1.76 -4.68 24.95
C ASP A 162 0.83 -4.72 26.17
N ALA A 163 0.17 -3.60 26.50
CA ALA A 163 -0.83 -3.55 27.56
C ALA A 163 -2.06 -4.44 27.22
N GLU A 164 -2.56 -4.39 25.97
CA GLU A 164 -3.63 -5.29 25.52
C GLU A 164 -3.23 -6.76 25.59
N ASN A 165 -2.06 -7.10 25.05
CA ASN A 165 -1.55 -8.47 25.03
C ASN A 165 -1.40 -9.04 26.45
N LYS A 166 -0.94 -8.20 27.40
CA LYS A 166 -0.85 -8.57 28.81
C LYS A 166 -2.23 -8.83 29.42
N PHE A 167 -3.23 -8.01 29.09
CA PHE A 167 -4.60 -8.21 29.56
C PHE A 167 -5.19 -9.53 29.05
N ILE A 168 -5.07 -9.80 27.74
CA ILE A 168 -5.53 -11.05 27.09
C ILE A 168 -4.86 -12.27 27.72
N LYS A 169 -3.54 -12.21 27.95
CA LYS A 169 -2.79 -13.29 28.59
C LYS A 169 -3.26 -13.56 30.02
N ASN A 170 -3.47 -12.52 30.82
CA ASN A 170 -3.95 -12.69 32.19
C ASN A 170 -5.37 -13.30 32.24
N GLN A 171 -6.23 -12.95 31.28
CA GLN A 171 -7.58 -13.51 31.20
C GLN A 171 -7.59 -14.98 30.80
N SER A 172 -6.75 -15.37 29.83
CA SER A 172 -6.63 -16.78 29.41
C SER A 172 -6.01 -17.67 30.51
N GLU A 173 -5.03 -17.18 31.27
CA GLU A 173 -4.47 -17.86 32.43
C GLU A 173 -5.49 -17.95 33.61
N GLY A 174 -6.32 -16.92 33.79
CA GLY A 174 -7.44 -16.93 34.75
C GLY A 174 -8.55 -17.94 34.40
N ALA A 175 -8.85 -18.12 33.11
CA ALA A 175 -9.83 -19.10 32.64
C ALA A 175 -9.35 -20.56 32.81
N LEU A 176 -8.05 -20.81 32.60
CA LEU A 176 -7.43 -22.13 32.80
C LEU A 176 -7.29 -22.53 34.27
N SER A 177 -7.07 -21.56 35.17
CA SER A 177 -7.00 -21.80 36.62
C SER A 177 -8.39 -21.94 37.30
N GLY A 178 -9.47 -21.51 36.63
CA GLY A 178 -10.85 -21.63 37.12
C GLY A 178 -11.48 -23.03 36.99
N HIS A 179 -10.88 -23.95 36.22
CA HIS A 179 -11.38 -25.32 36.03
C HIS A 179 -10.76 -26.37 36.98
N SER A 180 -10.11 -25.94 38.06
CA SER A 180 -9.56 -26.84 39.09
C SER A 180 -9.97 -26.41 40.49
N ARG A 181 -11.28 -26.42 40.76
CA ARG A 181 -11.82 -26.45 42.13
C ARG A 181 -13.00 -27.40 42.20
N ASP A 182 -12.68 -28.68 42.29
CA ASP A 182 -13.59 -29.68 42.87
C ASP A 182 -12.97 -30.14 44.20
N PRO A 183 -13.65 -29.99 45.36
CA PRO A 183 -13.08 -30.32 46.66
C PRO A 183 -13.50 -31.74 47.09
N SER A 184 -12.73 -32.75 46.73
CA SER A 184 -12.59 -34.05 47.43
C SER A 184 -11.65 -34.90 46.57
N THR A 185 -10.60 -35.57 47.03
CA THR A 185 -10.54 -36.51 48.15
C THR A 185 -9.06 -36.80 48.47
N THR A 186 -8.78 -37.07 49.73
CA THR A 186 -7.50 -37.47 50.33
C THR A 186 -6.83 -38.73 49.76
N ASN A 187 -5.50 -38.79 49.98
CA ASN A 187 -4.54 -39.92 49.92
C ASN A 187 -3.67 -39.93 48.63
N SER A 188 -2.37 -40.25 48.62
CA SER A 188 -1.30 -40.45 49.61
C SER A 188 -0.05 -40.78 48.78
N SER A 189 1.13 -40.21 49.11
CA SER A 189 2.50 -40.68 48.85
C SER A 189 2.77 -41.75 47.76
N ILE A 190 3.74 -41.49 46.88
CA ILE A 190 5.00 -42.27 46.77
C ILE A 190 6.05 -41.38 46.08
N ALA A 191 7.19 -41.25 46.75
CA ALA A 191 8.41 -40.67 46.22
C ALA A 191 9.15 -41.72 45.38
N SER A 192 9.68 -41.31 44.22
CA SER A 192 10.75 -42.03 43.53
C SER A 192 11.76 -41.04 42.98
N THR A 193 12.82 -40.88 43.77
CA THR A 193 14.14 -40.37 43.41
C THR A 193 14.75 -41.19 42.27
N LEU A 194 15.19 -40.54 41.19
CA LEU A 194 16.32 -40.95 40.35
C LEU A 194 16.88 -39.72 39.62
N ALA A 195 17.99 -39.20 40.13
CA ALA A 195 19.00 -38.47 39.36
C ALA A 195 20.12 -39.47 39.01
N PRO A 196 20.94 -39.30 37.94
CA PRO A 196 21.94 -38.21 37.95
C PRO A 196 22.38 -37.60 36.60
N THR A 197 23.08 -36.46 36.74
CA THR A 197 24.23 -35.93 35.96
C THR A 197 24.04 -35.18 34.63
N SER A 198 24.09 -33.85 34.78
CA SER A 198 25.10 -32.92 34.21
C SER A 198 25.08 -32.56 32.72
N GLY A 199 24.69 -31.30 32.46
CA GLY A 199 25.01 -30.52 31.27
C GLY A 199 24.57 -29.07 31.47
N ASN A 200 25.42 -28.25 32.07
CA ASN A 200 25.18 -26.82 32.31
C ASN A 200 25.01 -26.05 31.00
N THR A 201 23.83 -25.45 30.77
CA THR A 201 23.69 -24.19 30.04
C THR A 201 22.57 -23.35 30.67
N THR A 202 22.96 -22.28 31.36
CA THR A 202 22.08 -21.24 31.92
C THR A 202 21.34 -20.49 30.80
N PRO A 203 20.04 -20.15 30.96
CA PRO A 203 19.35 -19.25 30.06
C PRO A 203 19.80 -17.81 30.29
N LEU A 204 20.23 -17.15 29.22
CA LEU A 204 20.69 -15.77 29.19
C LEU A 204 19.50 -14.83 29.50
N ARG A 205 19.61 -14.15 30.64
CA ARG A 205 18.73 -13.07 31.09
C ARG A 205 18.81 -11.89 30.11
N SER A 206 17.65 -11.48 29.60
CA SER A 206 17.45 -10.30 28.74
C SER A 206 18.10 -9.06 29.34
N GLY A 207 18.90 -8.36 28.53
CA GLY A 207 19.78 -7.27 28.93
C GLY A 207 19.04 -6.05 29.47
N GLN A 208 19.46 -5.62 30.65
CA GLN A 208 19.29 -4.25 31.15
C GLN A 208 20.18 -3.31 30.33
N VAL A 209 19.60 -2.21 29.85
CA VAL A 209 20.32 -1.09 29.27
C VAL A 209 21.20 -0.47 30.37
N SER A 210 22.51 -0.37 30.12
CA SER A 210 23.47 0.27 31.03
C SER A 210 23.56 1.78 30.76
N PRO A 211 23.88 2.64 31.75
CA PRO A 211 24.05 4.07 31.56
C PRO A 211 25.45 4.40 30.99
N LEU A 212 25.53 5.47 30.19
CA LEU A 212 26.77 6.03 29.63
C LEU A 212 27.66 6.70 30.72
N PRO A 213 28.99 6.78 30.52
CA PRO A 213 29.93 7.29 31.52
C PRO A 213 30.03 8.84 31.53
N ALA A 214 30.31 9.36 32.72
CA ALA A 214 30.43 10.77 33.06
C ALA A 214 31.67 11.47 32.46
N SER A 215 31.49 12.70 31.98
CA SER A 215 32.55 13.69 31.78
C SER A 215 32.53 14.73 32.91
N LYS A 216 33.72 15.08 33.38
CA LYS A 216 34.01 15.89 34.57
C LYS A 216 33.67 17.39 34.43
N ASP A 217 33.15 17.94 35.53
CA ASP A 217 33.31 19.28 36.11
C ASP A 217 33.51 20.51 35.21
N ILE A 218 32.47 21.36 35.07
CA ILE A 218 32.60 22.83 35.14
C ILE A 218 31.40 23.40 35.95
N LYS A 219 31.70 24.42 36.76
CA LYS A 219 30.94 24.99 37.89
C LYS A 219 29.60 25.65 37.55
N ALA A 220 28.76 25.68 38.58
CA ALA A 220 27.44 26.32 38.67
C ALA A 220 27.42 27.84 38.39
N ASN A 221 26.37 28.29 37.69
CA ASN A 221 25.56 29.45 38.11
C ASN A 221 24.16 29.46 37.46
N SER A 222 23.15 29.64 38.33
CA SER A 222 21.80 30.23 38.18
C SER A 222 21.13 30.45 36.80
N LEU A 223 19.91 29.88 36.70
CA LEU A 223 18.61 30.47 36.30
C LEU A 223 18.56 31.43 35.09
N GLU A 224 17.91 30.99 34.00
CA GLU A 224 16.64 31.49 33.42
C GLU A 224 16.46 30.94 31.98
N ASP A 225 15.23 30.97 31.49
CA ASP A 225 14.69 30.40 30.25
C ASP A 225 15.55 30.59 28.99
N GLU A 226 15.65 29.57 28.13
CA GLU A 226 15.94 29.76 26.70
C GLU A 226 15.48 28.55 25.87
N ASP A 227 14.83 28.87 24.75
CA ASP A 227 14.35 27.96 23.71
C ASP A 227 15.49 27.08 23.15
N ASP A 228 15.29 25.77 23.06
CA ASP A 228 16.19 24.88 22.32
C ASP A 228 15.95 25.04 20.79
N ASP A 229 16.38 26.18 20.26
CA ASP A 229 16.81 26.29 18.85
C ASP A 229 18.10 25.49 18.70
N LEU A 230 17.98 24.23 18.26
CA LEU A 230 19.12 23.47 17.78
C LEU A 230 19.50 24.01 16.40
N ASP A 231 20.42 24.96 16.38
CA ASP A 231 21.16 25.40 15.19
C ASP A 231 21.81 24.18 14.52
N PHE A 232 21.17 23.69 13.45
CA PHE A 232 21.74 22.70 12.56
C PHE A 232 22.68 23.45 11.61
N VAL A 233 23.98 23.20 11.74
CA VAL A 233 24.95 23.70 10.76
C VAL A 233 24.63 23.05 9.43
N ASP A 234 24.26 23.85 8.42
CA ASP A 234 24.06 23.40 7.05
C ASP A 234 25.28 22.59 6.61
N ALA A 235 25.06 21.33 6.24
CA ALA A 235 26.09 20.53 5.61
C ALA A 235 26.32 21.12 4.21
N ASP A 236 27.56 21.51 3.92
CA ASP A 236 27.99 22.03 2.63
C ASP A 236 27.66 21.00 1.52
N ASP A 237 26.79 21.37 0.58
CA ASP A 237 26.29 20.55 -0.54
C ASP A 237 27.37 20.31 -1.63
N SER A 238 28.64 20.53 -1.32
CA SER A 238 29.77 20.41 -2.26
C SER A 238 30.61 19.14 -2.06
N VAL A 239 29.96 17.97 -2.00
CA VAL A 239 30.68 16.70 -2.17
C VAL A 239 30.71 16.33 -3.65
N ASP A 240 31.87 16.55 -4.28
CA ASP A 240 32.16 16.17 -5.66
C ASP A 240 31.75 14.72 -5.96
N GLY A 241 31.01 14.56 -7.06
CA GLY A 241 30.27 13.37 -7.45
C GLY A 241 31.06 12.14 -7.90
N HIS A 242 32.12 11.75 -7.20
CA HIS A 242 32.90 10.56 -7.55
C HIS A 242 33.39 9.76 -6.34
N THR A 243 32.47 9.20 -5.52
CA THR A 243 32.72 7.93 -4.82
C THR A 243 31.42 7.31 -4.31
N LEU A 244 30.54 6.91 -5.23
CA LEU A 244 29.55 5.88 -4.90
C LEU A 244 30.26 4.53 -5.00
N THR A 245 30.20 3.75 -3.93
CA THR A 245 30.70 2.38 -3.85
C THR A 245 30.23 1.55 -5.04
N ASP A 246 31.19 0.98 -5.75
CA ASP A 246 31.11 0.24 -7.02
C ASP A 246 30.44 -1.15 -6.89
N GLY A 247 29.29 -1.23 -6.21
CA GLY A 247 28.65 -2.50 -5.86
C GLY A 247 27.12 -2.52 -5.86
N TYR A 248 26.45 -1.43 -6.24
CA TYR A 248 24.99 -1.40 -6.30
C TYR A 248 24.52 -1.38 -7.77
N SER A 249 24.14 -2.55 -8.29
CA SER A 249 23.71 -2.79 -9.67
C SER A 249 22.31 -2.25 -10.01
N GLY A 250 21.82 -1.23 -9.29
CA GLY A 250 20.52 -0.61 -9.59
C GLY A 250 19.30 -1.48 -9.29
N HIS A 251 19.46 -2.64 -8.64
CA HIS A 251 18.32 -3.38 -8.10
C HIS A 251 17.63 -2.54 -7.02
N LEU A 252 16.59 -1.81 -7.42
CA LEU A 252 15.46 -1.58 -6.53
C LEU A 252 14.85 -2.96 -6.30
N LEU A 253 15.44 -3.73 -5.38
CA LEU A 253 14.76 -4.87 -4.77
C LEU A 253 13.36 -4.37 -4.46
N SER A 254 12.39 -4.90 -5.21
CA SER A 254 11.00 -4.44 -5.14
C SER A 254 10.62 -4.31 -3.66
N PRO A 255 10.02 -3.18 -3.23
CA PRO A 255 9.85 -2.84 -1.82
C PRO A 255 8.80 -3.68 -1.11
N MET A 256 8.60 -4.93 -1.53
CA MET A 256 7.59 -5.87 -1.06
C MET A 256 8.22 -7.27 -1.01
N SER A 257 8.88 -7.60 0.10
CA SER A 257 9.07 -8.99 0.47
C SER A 257 7.81 -9.44 1.19
N ASP A 258 7.06 -10.34 0.57
CA ASP A 258 5.87 -11.02 1.07
C ASP A 258 4.51 -10.33 0.85
N LEU A 259 3.56 -11.06 0.25
CA LEU A 259 2.18 -10.65 -0.03
C LEU A 259 1.21 -11.79 0.28
N SER A 260 1.59 -12.68 1.19
CA SER A 260 0.75 -13.82 1.50
C SER A 260 -0.59 -13.41 2.11
N MET A 261 -1.65 -14.12 1.70
CA MET A 261 -3.01 -13.95 2.21
C MET A 261 -3.24 -14.63 3.58
N ASP A 262 -2.31 -15.46 4.06
CA ASP A 262 -2.51 -16.19 5.32
C ASP A 262 -2.43 -15.25 6.53
N VAL A 263 -3.58 -14.81 7.02
CA VAL A 263 -3.73 -14.35 8.39
C VAL A 263 -4.30 -15.53 9.18
N PRO A 264 -3.51 -16.20 10.05
CA PRO A 264 -4.06 -17.17 10.97
C PRO A 264 -5.18 -16.51 11.76
N GLU A 265 -6.36 -17.12 11.77
CA GLU A 265 -7.43 -16.62 12.62
C GLU A 265 -6.95 -16.62 14.07
N PRO A 266 -7.07 -15.49 14.78
CA PRO A 266 -6.90 -15.53 16.22
C PRO A 266 -7.89 -16.52 16.80
N LYS A 267 -7.42 -17.39 17.69
CA LYS A 267 -8.34 -18.14 18.54
C LYS A 267 -9.18 -17.13 19.32
N ASP A 268 -10.42 -17.45 19.68
CA ASP A 268 -11.26 -16.54 20.48
C ASP A 268 -10.58 -16.11 21.79
N THR A 269 -9.62 -16.90 22.28
CA THR A 269 -8.76 -16.60 23.44
C THR A 269 -7.75 -15.47 23.22
N ASP A 270 -7.53 -15.06 21.97
CA ASP A 270 -6.54 -14.05 21.57
C ASP A 270 -7.18 -12.70 21.19
N ARG A 271 -8.47 -12.53 21.52
CA ARG A 271 -9.27 -11.32 21.28
C ARG A 271 -9.69 -10.69 22.60
N LEU A 272 -9.83 -9.36 22.60
CA LEU A 272 -10.47 -8.67 23.72
C LEU A 272 -11.97 -9.01 23.73
N PRO A 273 -12.56 -9.29 24.90
CA PRO A 273 -13.99 -9.53 24.98
C PRO A 273 -14.75 -8.22 24.70
N ALA A 274 -15.88 -8.29 24.00
CA ALA A 274 -16.68 -7.10 23.67
C ALA A 274 -17.06 -6.26 24.91
N SER A 275 -17.24 -6.90 26.08
CA SER A 275 -17.50 -6.20 27.34
C SER A 275 -16.33 -5.35 27.84
N ALA A 276 -15.09 -5.64 27.44
CA ALA A 276 -13.92 -4.84 27.80
C ALA A 276 -13.76 -3.59 26.92
N LEU A 277 -14.48 -3.51 25.80
CA LEU A 277 -14.49 -2.37 24.87
C LEU A 277 -15.80 -1.56 24.94
N SER A 278 -16.56 -1.68 26.04
CA SER A 278 -17.83 -0.96 26.18
C SER A 278 -17.66 0.56 26.39
N ASN A 279 -16.49 1.00 26.84
CA ASN A 279 -16.18 2.41 26.99
C ASN A 279 -15.66 2.99 25.66
N PRO A 280 -16.21 4.12 25.16
CA PRO A 280 -15.73 4.78 23.95
C PRO A 280 -14.23 5.08 23.93
N ILE A 281 -13.62 5.38 25.09
CA ILE A 281 -12.18 5.63 25.22
C ILE A 281 -11.38 4.34 24.96
N ASP A 282 -11.78 3.22 25.58
CA ASP A 282 -11.11 1.93 25.37
C ASP A 282 -11.27 1.46 23.92
N LEU A 283 -12.45 1.66 23.32
CA LEU A 283 -12.71 1.35 21.91
C LEU A 283 -11.84 2.21 20.98
N PHE A 284 -11.70 3.51 21.26
CA PHE A 284 -10.83 4.40 20.51
C PHE A 284 -9.35 3.95 20.59
N ILE A 285 -8.86 3.65 21.80
CA ILE A 285 -7.50 3.17 22.02
C ILE A 285 -7.26 1.86 21.24
N HIS A 286 -8.20 0.91 21.35
CA HIS A 286 -8.11 -0.38 20.67
C HIS A 286 -8.06 -0.24 19.15
N THR A 287 -9.04 0.47 18.58
CA THR A 287 -9.19 0.59 17.12
C THR A 287 -8.09 1.44 16.50
N GLY A 288 -7.66 2.53 17.15
CA GLY A 288 -6.58 3.38 16.66
C GLY A 288 -5.21 2.69 16.76
N THR A 289 -4.93 1.98 17.86
CA THR A 289 -3.69 1.18 17.99
C THR A 289 -3.67 0.07 16.95
N SER A 290 -4.80 -0.64 16.79
CA SER A 290 -4.97 -1.70 15.80
C SER A 290 -4.78 -1.21 14.36
N LEU A 291 -5.33 -0.03 14.03
CA LEU A 291 -5.13 0.62 12.74
C LEU A 291 -3.66 1.02 12.53
N CYS A 292 -3.14 1.90 13.37
CA CYS A 292 -1.86 2.55 13.13
C CYS A 292 -0.69 1.58 13.26
N PHE A 293 -0.70 0.73 14.30
CA PHE A 293 0.33 -0.29 14.44
C PHE A 293 0.16 -1.38 13.37
N GLY A 294 -1.07 -1.70 13.00
CA GLY A 294 -1.38 -2.60 11.88
C GLY A 294 -0.75 -2.13 10.56
N ILE A 295 -0.94 -0.85 10.20
CA ILE A 295 -0.31 -0.21 9.03
C ILE A 295 1.21 -0.28 9.15
N LEU A 296 1.79 0.09 10.29
CA LEU A 296 3.25 0.07 10.48
C LEU A 296 3.83 -1.32 10.30
N GLN A 297 3.21 -2.33 10.91
CA GLN A 297 3.64 -3.72 10.81
C GLN A 297 3.55 -4.23 9.38
N LEU A 298 2.47 -3.87 8.67
CA LEU A 298 2.30 -4.19 7.26
C LEU A 298 3.37 -3.50 6.40
N LEU A 299 3.52 -2.18 6.47
CA LEU A 299 4.50 -1.44 5.67
C LEU A 299 5.94 -1.89 5.94
N LEU A 300 6.32 -2.09 7.21
CA LEU A 300 7.65 -2.58 7.59
C LEU A 300 7.91 -4.00 7.07
N SER A 301 6.86 -4.83 6.94
CA SER A 301 7.00 -6.17 6.37
C SER A 301 7.27 -6.17 4.87
N LEU A 302 6.86 -5.10 4.17
CA LEU A 302 7.09 -4.95 2.73
C LEU A 302 8.55 -4.55 2.45
N VAL A 303 9.18 -3.76 3.33
CA VAL A 303 10.56 -3.25 3.14
C VAL A 303 11.54 -4.37 2.75
N PRO A 304 12.36 -4.20 1.68
CA PRO A 304 13.29 -5.23 1.23
C PRO A 304 14.25 -5.71 2.31
N PRO A 305 14.69 -6.98 2.29
CA PRO A 305 15.57 -7.55 3.31
C PRO A 305 16.85 -6.74 3.59
N THR A 306 17.42 -6.12 2.55
CA THR A 306 18.64 -5.29 2.65
C THR A 306 18.42 -4.06 3.53
N PHE A 307 17.24 -3.42 3.44
CA PHE A 307 16.86 -2.27 4.27
C PHE A 307 16.26 -2.71 5.62
N SER A 308 15.55 -3.83 5.65
CA SER A 308 15.01 -4.42 6.88
C SER A 308 16.11 -4.71 7.90
N ARG A 309 17.31 -5.14 7.46
CA ARG A 309 18.46 -5.30 8.36
C ARG A 309 18.86 -3.99 9.07
N LEU A 310 18.89 -2.87 8.35
CA LEU A 310 19.18 -1.55 8.93
C LEU A 310 18.10 -1.12 9.92
N LEU A 311 16.82 -1.29 9.56
CA LEU A 311 15.68 -1.00 10.44
C LEU A 311 15.68 -1.89 11.69
N SER A 312 16.10 -3.15 11.57
CA SER A 312 16.18 -4.10 12.67
C SER A 312 17.28 -3.77 13.68
N ILE A 313 18.41 -3.19 13.22
CA ILE A 313 19.48 -2.68 14.09
C ILE A 313 18.94 -1.53 14.95
N VAL A 314 18.03 -0.74 14.38
CA VAL A 314 17.36 0.39 15.04
C VAL A 314 16.19 -0.09 15.91
N GLY A 315 15.79 -1.36 15.84
CA GLY A 315 14.76 -1.98 16.69
C GLY A 315 13.39 -2.15 16.05
N PHE A 316 13.22 -1.80 14.76
CA PHE A 316 11.98 -2.06 14.04
C PHE A 316 11.94 -3.48 13.48
N ARG A 317 10.87 -4.21 13.79
CA ARG A 317 10.51 -5.44 13.07
C ARG A 317 9.06 -5.34 12.62
N GLY A 318 8.85 -5.58 11.33
CA GLY A 318 7.53 -5.68 10.72
C GLY A 318 7.09 -7.13 10.64
N SER A 319 5.81 -7.39 10.91
CA SER A 319 5.16 -8.68 10.71
C SER A 319 3.83 -8.46 10.01
N ARG A 320 3.71 -8.92 8.77
CA ARG A 320 2.47 -8.82 7.98
C ARG A 320 1.31 -9.52 8.65
N THR A 321 1.54 -10.72 9.18
CA THR A 321 0.51 -11.49 9.86
C THR A 321 -0.05 -10.71 11.06
N VAL A 322 0.83 -10.09 11.85
CA VAL A 322 0.39 -9.22 12.96
C VAL A 322 -0.32 -7.98 12.41
N GLY A 323 0.25 -7.34 11.38
CA GLY A 323 -0.30 -6.15 10.76
C GLY A 323 -1.72 -6.35 10.23
N LEU A 324 -1.94 -7.39 9.42
CA LEU A 324 -3.25 -7.73 8.88
C LEU A 324 -4.23 -8.18 9.96
N LYS A 325 -3.78 -8.92 10.99
CA LYS A 325 -4.64 -9.28 12.13
C LYS A 325 -5.16 -8.03 12.84
N MET A 326 -4.27 -7.07 13.14
CA MET A 326 -4.65 -5.83 13.81
C MET A 326 -5.58 -4.98 12.94
N LEU A 327 -5.29 -4.86 11.63
CA LEU A 327 -6.17 -4.17 10.70
C LEU A 327 -7.57 -4.80 10.65
N TRP A 328 -7.67 -6.14 10.64
CA TRP A 328 -8.95 -6.83 10.72
C TRP A 328 -9.68 -6.59 12.04
N ASN A 329 -8.98 -6.56 13.17
CA ASN A 329 -9.57 -6.22 14.47
C ASN A 329 -10.16 -4.80 14.46
N ALA A 330 -9.44 -3.82 13.89
CA ALA A 330 -9.97 -2.46 13.74
C ALA A 330 -11.21 -2.46 12.80
N ALA A 331 -11.15 -3.18 11.69
CA ALA A 331 -12.22 -3.24 10.69
C ALA A 331 -13.49 -3.97 11.18
N GLU A 332 -13.45 -4.70 12.29
CA GLU A 332 -14.66 -5.23 12.95
C GLU A 332 -15.54 -4.09 13.53
N HIS A 333 -14.96 -2.90 13.76
CA HIS A 333 -15.63 -1.71 14.31
C HIS A 333 -15.87 -0.64 13.23
N THR A 334 -16.68 -0.99 12.23
CA THR A 334 -16.96 -0.13 11.06
C THR A 334 -17.71 1.17 11.37
N ASP A 335 -18.28 1.28 12.58
CA ASP A 335 -18.91 2.48 13.09
C ASP A 335 -17.91 3.54 13.58
N HIS A 336 -16.66 3.15 13.78
CA HIS A 336 -15.57 4.03 14.16
C HIS A 336 -14.70 4.38 12.93
N ILE A 337 -14.24 5.62 12.82
CA ILE A 337 -13.41 6.08 11.68
C ILE A 337 -12.19 5.17 11.47
N ASN A 338 -11.52 4.78 12.56
CA ASN A 338 -10.36 3.89 12.50
C ASN A 338 -10.66 2.54 11.83
N GLY A 339 -11.85 1.98 12.07
CA GLY A 339 -12.29 0.74 11.41
C GLY A 339 -12.58 0.96 9.93
N GLY A 340 -13.17 2.10 9.57
CA GLY A 340 -13.34 2.54 8.18
C GLY A 340 -12.01 2.66 7.44
N ILE A 341 -11.03 3.36 8.00
CA ILE A 341 -9.70 3.50 7.39
C ILE A 341 -9.00 2.13 7.32
N ALA A 342 -9.12 1.29 8.35
CA ALA A 342 -8.55 -0.06 8.32
C ALA A 342 -9.13 -0.91 7.18
N ALA A 343 -10.44 -0.81 6.92
CA ALA A 343 -11.07 -1.47 5.78
C ALA A 343 -10.51 -0.98 4.44
N LEU A 344 -10.29 0.34 4.27
CA LEU A 344 -9.65 0.88 3.06
C LEU A 344 -8.22 0.33 2.88
N VAL A 345 -7.44 0.23 3.96
CA VAL A 345 -6.09 -0.35 3.91
C VAL A 345 -6.14 -1.83 3.53
N LEU A 346 -7.05 -2.61 4.14
CA LEU A 346 -7.23 -4.02 3.83
C LEU A 346 -7.61 -4.24 2.37
N MET A 347 -8.59 -3.49 1.85
CA MET A 347 -8.98 -3.59 0.44
C MET A 347 -7.85 -3.15 -0.49
N GLY A 348 -7.12 -2.08 -0.16
CA GLY A 348 -5.93 -1.69 -0.91
C GLY A 348 -4.88 -2.79 -0.97
N PHE A 349 -4.67 -3.51 0.14
CA PHE A 349 -3.77 -4.66 0.17
C PHE A 349 -4.29 -5.82 -0.68
N TYR A 350 -5.52 -6.29 -0.46
CA TYR A 350 -6.05 -7.47 -1.16
C TYR A 350 -6.40 -7.20 -2.62
N ASN A 351 -7.19 -6.16 -2.91
CA ASN A 351 -7.69 -5.90 -4.27
C ASN A 351 -6.61 -5.36 -5.20
N ASN A 352 -5.66 -4.55 -4.69
CA ASN A 352 -4.62 -3.96 -5.52
C ASN A 352 -3.30 -4.72 -5.43
N MET A 353 -2.71 -4.87 -4.25
CA MET A 353 -1.36 -5.48 -4.15
C MET A 353 -1.39 -6.99 -4.45
N VAL A 354 -2.23 -7.73 -3.72
CA VAL A 354 -2.37 -9.18 -3.92
C VAL A 354 -3.05 -9.48 -5.25
N GLY A 355 -4.13 -8.76 -5.59
CA GLY A 355 -4.85 -8.91 -6.86
C GLY A 355 -3.98 -8.71 -8.11
N PHE A 356 -2.87 -7.95 -7.98
CA PHE A 356 -1.87 -7.77 -9.04
C PHE A 356 -1.03 -9.02 -9.32
N CYS A 357 -0.91 -9.94 -8.36
CA CYS A 357 -0.10 -11.15 -8.49
C CYS A 357 -0.87 -12.31 -9.14
N ASP A 358 -0.15 -13.21 -9.83
CA ASP A 358 -0.75 -14.33 -10.57
C ASP A 358 -0.68 -15.65 -9.79
N ILE A 359 0.47 -15.89 -9.15
CA ILE A 359 0.78 -17.14 -8.44
C ILE A 359 0.49 -16.92 -6.95
N ILE A 360 -0.79 -17.03 -6.60
CA ILE A 360 -1.31 -16.92 -5.24
C ILE A 360 -2.22 -18.11 -4.94
N SER A 361 -2.15 -18.65 -3.72
CA SER A 361 -3.09 -19.68 -3.28
C SER A 361 -4.50 -19.11 -3.21
N PRO A 362 -5.51 -19.74 -3.82
CA PRO A 362 -6.90 -19.33 -3.66
C PRO A 362 -7.32 -19.36 -2.19
N ASP A 363 -8.05 -18.33 -1.75
CA ASP A 363 -8.58 -18.26 -0.40
C ASP A 363 -10.00 -17.69 -0.40
N GLU A 364 -10.97 -18.58 -0.60
CA GLU A 364 -12.39 -18.22 -0.67
C GLU A 364 -12.91 -17.57 0.61
N ARG A 365 -12.27 -17.83 1.77
CA ARG A 365 -12.68 -17.25 3.04
C ARG A 365 -12.30 -15.78 3.09
N HIS A 366 -11.06 -15.44 2.76
CA HIS A 366 -10.61 -14.05 2.72
C HIS A 366 -11.38 -13.24 1.68
N ASP A 367 -11.61 -13.82 0.50
CA ASP A 367 -12.41 -13.18 -0.55
C ASP A 367 -13.83 -12.85 -0.07
N ARG A 368 -14.49 -13.80 0.62
CA ARG A 368 -15.82 -13.57 1.21
C ARG A 368 -15.79 -12.48 2.27
N LYS A 369 -14.81 -12.53 3.17
CA LYS A 369 -14.66 -11.56 4.25
C LYS A 369 -14.47 -10.13 3.71
N CYS A 370 -13.68 -9.96 2.65
CA CYS A 370 -13.50 -8.66 1.99
C CYS A 370 -14.79 -8.17 1.32
N ARG A 371 -15.55 -9.04 0.66
CA ARG A 371 -16.84 -8.67 0.05
C ARG A 371 -17.90 -8.29 1.08
N ASP A 372 -17.98 -9.03 2.18
CA ASP A 372 -18.92 -8.73 3.28
C ASP A 372 -18.58 -7.39 3.94
N LEU A 373 -17.29 -7.12 4.20
CA LEU A 373 -16.82 -5.84 4.72
C LEU A 373 -17.15 -4.68 3.77
N LEU A 374 -16.90 -4.85 2.47
CA LEU A 374 -17.23 -3.83 1.47
C LEU A 374 -18.74 -3.56 1.42
N ALA A 375 -19.57 -4.61 1.44
CA ALA A 375 -21.03 -4.45 1.46
C ALA A 375 -21.51 -3.67 2.69
N GLN A 376 -20.94 -3.98 3.86
CA GLN A 376 -21.21 -3.24 5.11
C GLN A 376 -20.81 -1.76 4.98
N MET A 377 -19.66 -1.47 4.39
CA MET A 377 -19.19 -0.09 4.20
C MET A 377 -20.03 0.68 3.19
N ARG A 378 -20.46 0.05 2.08
CA ARG A 378 -21.39 0.67 1.11
C ARG A 378 -22.75 0.98 1.72
N GLN A 379 -23.23 0.13 2.64
CA GLN A 379 -24.47 0.38 3.37
C GLN A 379 -24.31 1.53 4.36
N ARG A 380 -23.17 1.61 5.06
CA ARG A 380 -22.91 2.63 6.08
C ARG A 380 -22.61 4.01 5.48
N TYR A 381 -21.87 4.02 4.39
CA TYR A 381 -21.39 5.21 3.69
C TYR A 381 -21.89 5.19 2.24
N PRO A 382 -23.20 5.43 2.02
CA PRO A 382 -23.82 5.31 0.71
C PRO A 382 -23.32 6.35 -0.30
N ASN A 383 -22.88 7.52 0.17
CA ASN A 383 -22.33 8.59 -0.67
C ASN A 383 -20.81 8.47 -0.86
N GLY A 384 -20.13 7.76 0.05
CA GLY A 384 -18.69 7.57 0.06
C GLY A 384 -18.13 6.96 -1.22
N LYS A 385 -17.28 7.74 -1.91
CA LYS A 385 -16.76 7.40 -3.24
C LYS A 385 -15.59 6.45 -3.19
N PHE A 386 -14.87 6.36 -2.07
CA PHE A 386 -13.88 5.30 -1.87
C PHE A 386 -14.51 3.91 -1.96
N TRP A 387 -15.67 3.72 -1.34
CA TRP A 387 -16.35 2.43 -1.34
C TRP A 387 -16.89 2.10 -2.72
N LEU A 388 -17.42 3.10 -3.43
CA LEU A 388 -17.83 2.95 -4.83
C LEU A 388 -16.65 2.55 -5.74
N LEU A 389 -15.47 3.12 -5.50
CA LEU A 389 -14.24 2.77 -6.21
C LEU A 389 -13.83 1.31 -5.94
N GLU A 390 -13.89 0.87 -4.69
CA GLU A 390 -13.57 -0.51 -4.31
C GLU A 390 -14.57 -1.52 -4.89
N GLU A 391 -15.86 -1.18 -4.90
CA GLU A 391 -16.89 -1.99 -5.58
C GLU A 391 -16.62 -2.10 -7.09
N ALA A 392 -16.22 -1.01 -7.74
CA ALA A 392 -15.82 -1.04 -9.14
C ALA A 392 -14.56 -1.90 -9.38
N ARG A 393 -13.57 -1.86 -8.48
CA ARG A 393 -12.39 -2.74 -8.54
C ARG A 393 -12.76 -4.21 -8.42
N VAL A 394 -13.67 -4.55 -7.51
CA VAL A 394 -14.20 -5.92 -7.36
C VAL A 394 -14.92 -6.37 -8.64
N LEU A 395 -15.77 -5.53 -9.23
CA LEU A 395 -16.42 -5.82 -10.51
C LEU A 395 -15.41 -6.05 -11.65
N ALA A 396 -14.36 -5.24 -11.73
CA ALA A 396 -13.30 -5.41 -12.71
C ALA A 396 -12.52 -6.73 -12.48
N MET A 397 -12.25 -7.10 -11.23
CA MET A 397 -11.64 -8.39 -10.89
C MET A 397 -12.53 -9.58 -11.24
N ASP A 398 -13.85 -9.43 -11.13
CA ASP A 398 -14.86 -10.40 -11.57
C ASP A 398 -15.04 -10.42 -13.10
N ARG A 399 -14.14 -9.79 -13.86
CA ARG A 399 -14.16 -9.68 -15.33
C ARG A 399 -15.40 -8.97 -15.88
N LYS A 400 -15.93 -7.99 -15.14
CA LYS A 400 -17.08 -7.15 -15.53
C LYS A 400 -16.68 -5.67 -15.66
N PRO A 401 -15.69 -5.33 -16.51
CA PRO A 401 -15.19 -3.96 -16.61
C PRO A 401 -16.25 -2.95 -17.08
N GLU A 402 -17.24 -3.36 -17.89
CA GLU A 402 -18.35 -2.50 -18.28
C GLU A 402 -19.24 -2.09 -17.09
N GLN A 403 -19.52 -3.03 -16.18
CA GLN A 403 -20.30 -2.73 -14.98
C GLN A 403 -19.51 -1.83 -14.03
N ALA A 404 -18.18 -2.02 -13.93
CA ALA A 404 -17.31 -1.15 -13.17
C ALA A 404 -17.33 0.29 -13.73
N ILE A 405 -17.26 0.45 -15.06
CA ILE A 405 -17.37 1.75 -15.73
C ILE A 405 -18.74 2.38 -15.48
N GLU A 406 -19.85 1.63 -15.62
CA GLU A 406 -21.19 2.17 -15.40
C GLU A 406 -21.38 2.62 -13.95
N LEU A 407 -20.92 1.82 -12.98
CA LEU A 407 -20.97 2.17 -11.56
C LEU A 407 -20.19 3.47 -11.27
N MET A 408 -19.03 3.64 -11.90
CA MET A 408 -18.19 4.81 -11.70
C MET A 408 -18.69 6.02 -12.49
N MET A 409 -19.03 5.89 -13.76
CA MET A 409 -19.22 7.00 -14.72
C MET A 409 -20.66 7.24 -15.16
N GLY A 410 -21.61 6.39 -14.73
CA GLY A 410 -23.05 6.58 -14.94
C GLY A 410 -23.61 7.70 -14.05
N GLU A 411 -24.69 7.43 -13.32
CA GLU A 411 -25.39 8.45 -12.52
C GLU A 411 -24.68 8.87 -11.21
N SER A 412 -23.44 8.41 -11.00
CA SER A 412 -22.67 8.72 -9.80
C SER A 412 -22.28 10.21 -9.76
N LYS A 413 -22.75 10.92 -8.72
CA LYS A 413 -22.37 12.32 -8.44
C LYS A 413 -20.84 12.47 -8.34
N VAL A 414 -20.34 13.61 -8.83
CA VAL A 414 -18.93 14.01 -8.70
C VAL A 414 -18.58 14.19 -7.22
N SER A 415 -17.41 13.69 -6.82
CA SER A 415 -16.91 13.90 -5.45
C SER A 415 -16.55 15.38 -5.24
N PRO A 416 -16.85 15.97 -4.07
CA PRO A 416 -16.33 17.28 -3.71
C PRO A 416 -14.79 17.27 -3.59
N LEU A 417 -14.21 16.08 -3.38
CA LEU A 417 -12.76 15.88 -3.34
C LEU A 417 -12.22 15.61 -4.74
N LYS A 418 -11.54 16.62 -5.30
CA LYS A 418 -10.83 16.56 -6.58
C LYS A 418 -9.94 15.31 -6.71
N GLN A 419 -9.36 14.89 -5.59
CA GLN A 419 -8.45 13.76 -5.51
C GLN A 419 -9.16 12.42 -5.70
N ILE A 420 -10.34 12.26 -5.10
CA ILE A 420 -11.16 11.06 -5.31
C ILE A 420 -11.68 11.05 -6.75
N GLU A 421 -12.04 12.21 -7.29
CA GLU A 421 -12.41 12.32 -8.71
C GLU A 421 -11.22 11.94 -9.62
N ALA A 422 -9.98 12.30 -9.27
CA ALA A 422 -8.80 11.86 -10.00
C ALA A 422 -8.64 10.33 -9.99
N LEU A 423 -8.86 9.68 -8.85
CA LEU A 423 -8.84 8.22 -8.74
C LEU A 423 -9.97 7.56 -9.56
N ARG A 424 -11.17 8.13 -9.52
CA ARG A 424 -12.32 7.67 -10.31
C ARG A 424 -12.02 7.73 -11.82
N TRP A 425 -11.48 8.85 -12.31
CA TRP A 425 -11.08 8.96 -13.72
C TRP A 425 -9.96 7.98 -14.08
N PHE A 426 -8.97 7.82 -13.20
CA PHE A 426 -7.88 6.88 -13.43
C PHE A 426 -8.37 5.44 -13.55
N GLU A 427 -9.17 4.95 -12.59
CA GLU A 427 -9.72 3.59 -12.62
C GLU A 427 -10.70 3.38 -13.79
N SER A 428 -11.51 4.38 -14.12
CA SER A 428 -12.41 4.30 -15.29
C SER A 428 -11.62 4.25 -16.59
N SER A 429 -10.52 5.02 -16.69
CA SER A 429 -9.62 5.03 -17.85
C SER A 429 -8.91 3.70 -18.03
N LEU A 430 -8.47 3.06 -16.94
CA LEU A 430 -7.95 1.69 -16.99
C LEU A 430 -8.99 0.70 -17.50
N ASN A 431 -10.24 0.78 -17.02
CA ASN A 431 -11.28 -0.11 -17.52
C ASN A 431 -11.61 0.13 -19.01
N TRP A 432 -11.64 1.39 -19.48
CA TRP A 432 -11.76 1.70 -20.91
C TRP A 432 -10.59 1.17 -21.73
N LEU A 433 -9.37 1.25 -21.20
CA LEU A 433 -8.18 0.65 -21.80
C LEU A 433 -8.36 -0.87 -21.96
N TYR A 434 -8.87 -1.56 -20.93
CA TYR A 434 -9.07 -3.00 -20.95
C TYR A 434 -10.13 -3.43 -21.97
N ILE A 435 -11.18 -2.64 -22.18
CA ILE A 435 -12.25 -3.00 -23.14
C ILE A 435 -12.01 -2.44 -24.55
N GLY A 436 -10.93 -1.69 -24.75
CA GLY A 436 -10.58 -1.09 -26.04
C GLY A 436 -11.42 0.11 -26.45
N GLU A 437 -12.01 0.84 -25.50
CA GLU A 437 -12.72 2.11 -25.74
C GLU A 437 -11.70 3.27 -25.82
N TRP A 438 -10.94 3.29 -26.90
CA TRP A 438 -9.71 4.10 -27.05
C TRP A 438 -9.90 5.60 -26.86
N GLU A 439 -10.91 6.21 -27.48
CA GLU A 439 -11.12 7.66 -27.37
C GLU A 439 -11.49 8.06 -25.93
N LYS A 440 -12.35 7.27 -25.26
CA LYS A 440 -12.73 7.51 -23.86
C LYS A 440 -11.54 7.31 -22.93
N CYS A 441 -10.76 6.25 -23.13
CA CYS A 441 -9.52 6.01 -22.39
C CYS A 441 -8.54 7.19 -22.53
N ALA A 442 -8.27 7.65 -23.75
CA ALA A 442 -7.40 8.78 -24.01
C ALA A 442 -7.91 10.06 -23.33
N GLN A 443 -9.20 10.36 -23.47
CA GLN A 443 -9.82 11.53 -22.81
C GLN A 443 -9.71 11.44 -21.29
N GLY A 444 -9.94 10.27 -20.71
CA GLY A 444 -9.88 10.06 -19.26
C GLY A 444 -8.46 10.22 -18.70
N PHE A 445 -7.42 9.72 -19.37
CA PHE A 445 -6.04 9.97 -18.96
C PHE A 445 -5.61 11.43 -19.14
N LEU A 446 -6.07 12.09 -20.21
CA LEU A 446 -5.86 13.55 -20.35
C LEU A 446 -6.58 14.33 -19.25
N LYS A 447 -7.77 13.90 -18.83
CA LYS A 447 -8.46 14.49 -17.68
C LYS A 447 -7.69 14.29 -16.38
N CYS A 448 -7.04 13.13 -16.20
CA CYS A 448 -6.14 12.90 -15.07
C CYS A 448 -4.98 13.92 -15.05
N CYS A 449 -4.50 14.37 -16.22
CA CYS A 449 -3.47 15.41 -16.28
C CYS A 449 -3.94 16.75 -15.70
N ASP A 450 -5.24 17.07 -15.79
CA ASP A 450 -5.83 18.29 -15.21
C ASP A 450 -6.07 18.15 -13.71
N LEU A 451 -6.35 16.93 -13.26
CA LEU A 451 -6.75 16.64 -11.88
C LEU A 451 -5.54 16.39 -10.96
N ASN A 452 -4.42 15.86 -11.48
CA ASN A 452 -3.23 15.59 -10.68
C ASN A 452 -1.93 15.70 -11.49
N ASN A 453 -0.79 15.73 -10.79
CA ASN A 453 0.55 15.83 -11.38
C ASN A 453 1.37 14.52 -11.29
N TRP A 454 0.74 13.34 -11.09
CA TRP A 454 1.42 12.06 -10.76
C TRP A 454 2.40 11.55 -11.81
N SER A 455 1.93 11.15 -13.01
CA SER A 455 2.82 10.71 -14.09
C SER A 455 2.29 11.21 -15.43
N GLN A 456 2.50 12.51 -15.66
CA GLN A 456 2.05 13.20 -16.86
C GLN A 456 2.57 12.54 -18.14
N ALA A 457 3.85 12.15 -18.16
CA ALA A 457 4.45 11.45 -19.30
C ALA A 457 3.72 10.13 -19.60
N LEU A 458 3.39 9.33 -18.57
CA LEU A 458 2.64 8.09 -18.75
C LEU A 458 1.21 8.35 -19.24
N TYR A 459 0.51 9.34 -18.72
CA TYR A 459 -0.87 9.64 -19.13
C TYR A 459 -0.94 10.06 -20.60
N TYR A 460 -0.05 10.96 -21.04
CA TYR A 460 0.08 11.33 -22.45
C TYR A 460 0.48 10.14 -23.32
N TYR A 461 1.36 9.26 -22.81
CA TYR A 461 1.77 8.06 -23.52
C TYR A 461 0.59 7.10 -23.72
N ILE A 462 -0.16 6.76 -22.66
CA ILE A 462 -1.34 5.89 -22.78
C ILE A 462 -2.35 6.49 -23.76
N ALA A 463 -2.62 7.80 -23.67
CA ALA A 463 -3.48 8.48 -24.63
C ALA A 463 -2.95 8.36 -26.07
N ALA A 464 -1.65 8.54 -26.30
CA ALA A 464 -1.04 8.34 -27.61
C ALA A 464 -1.19 6.90 -28.11
N THR A 465 -0.97 5.90 -27.26
CA THR A 465 -1.16 4.48 -27.63
C THR A 465 -2.58 4.17 -28.07
N CYS A 466 -3.59 4.78 -27.42
CA CYS A 466 -4.99 4.66 -27.83
C CYS A 466 -5.22 5.18 -29.26
N TYR A 467 -4.62 6.32 -29.61
CA TYR A 467 -4.71 6.88 -30.97
C TYR A 467 -3.89 6.09 -32.00
N ILE A 468 -2.81 5.43 -31.60
CA ILE A 468 -2.10 4.47 -32.46
C ILE A 468 -3.01 3.28 -32.81
N GLU A 469 -3.73 2.72 -31.84
CA GLU A 469 -4.67 1.62 -32.10
C GLU A 469 -5.85 2.05 -32.98
N LEU A 470 -6.39 3.26 -32.76
CA LEU A 470 -7.42 3.85 -33.63
C LEU A 470 -6.91 4.07 -35.06
N TYR A 471 -5.68 4.56 -35.21
CA TYR A 471 -5.03 4.71 -36.51
C TYR A 471 -4.90 3.38 -37.25
N ARG A 472 -4.46 2.32 -36.54
CA ARG A 472 -4.31 0.96 -37.10
C ARG A 472 -5.65 0.34 -37.51
N ALA A 473 -6.71 0.62 -36.76
CA ALA A 473 -8.05 0.10 -37.02
C ALA A 473 -8.85 0.90 -38.07
N ALA A 474 -8.52 2.17 -38.28
CA ALA A 474 -9.24 3.04 -39.21
C ALA A 474 -9.16 2.51 -40.65
N THR A 475 -10.29 2.57 -41.37
CA THR A 475 -10.38 2.11 -42.77
C THR A 475 -10.34 3.24 -43.77
N ASP A 476 -10.89 4.42 -43.44
CA ASP A 476 -10.88 5.58 -44.32
C ASP A 476 -9.68 6.50 -44.07
N ALA A 477 -9.24 7.20 -45.12
CA ALA A 477 -8.05 8.03 -45.08
C ALA A 477 -8.17 9.25 -44.15
N ALA A 478 -9.37 9.81 -43.99
CA ALA A 478 -9.59 10.99 -43.16
C ALA A 478 -9.45 10.65 -41.66
N GLN A 479 -10.04 9.52 -41.23
CA GLN A 479 -9.86 9.01 -39.88
C GLN A 479 -8.41 8.60 -39.61
N LYS A 480 -7.76 7.92 -40.56
CA LYS A 480 -6.34 7.56 -40.44
C LYS A 480 -5.48 8.80 -40.19
N GLU A 481 -5.64 9.84 -41.00
CA GLU A 481 -4.89 11.08 -40.83
C GLU A 481 -5.19 11.72 -39.47
N LYS A 482 -6.48 11.90 -39.12
CA LYS A 482 -6.90 12.47 -37.83
C LYS A 482 -6.25 11.76 -36.65
N PHE A 483 -6.30 10.42 -36.61
CA PHE A 483 -5.78 9.65 -35.48
C PHE A 483 -4.25 9.63 -35.46
N LYS A 484 -3.60 9.57 -36.63
CA LYS A 484 -2.15 9.66 -36.75
C LYS A 484 -1.63 11.00 -36.25
N SER A 485 -2.16 12.11 -36.73
CA SER A 485 -1.73 13.45 -36.28
C SER A 485 -1.94 13.63 -34.77
N ARG A 486 -3.05 13.12 -34.23
CA ARG A 486 -3.31 13.18 -32.78
C ARG A 486 -2.33 12.34 -31.97
N ALA A 487 -1.96 11.16 -32.44
CA ALA A 487 -0.95 10.33 -31.79
C ALA A 487 0.43 11.02 -31.79
N GLU A 488 0.83 11.63 -32.91
CA GLU A 488 2.09 12.38 -33.03
C GLU A 488 2.15 13.58 -32.09
N GLU A 489 1.06 14.36 -31.99
CA GLU A 489 0.95 15.49 -31.05
C GLU A 489 1.15 15.06 -29.59
N LEU A 490 0.51 13.95 -29.20
CA LEU A 490 0.61 13.41 -27.85
C LEU A 490 2.01 12.85 -27.58
N LEU A 491 2.62 12.12 -28.51
CA LEU A 491 4.00 11.61 -28.38
C LEU A 491 5.01 12.76 -28.28
N ALA A 492 4.85 13.82 -29.06
CA ALA A 492 5.68 15.02 -28.93
C ALA A 492 5.56 15.60 -27.51
N THR A 493 4.35 15.63 -26.95
CA THR A 493 4.12 16.09 -25.58
C THR A 493 4.78 15.18 -24.53
N VAL A 494 4.74 13.86 -24.70
CA VAL A 494 5.41 12.88 -23.81
C VAL A 494 6.88 13.23 -23.60
N SER A 495 7.60 13.54 -24.69
CA SER A 495 9.02 13.88 -24.63
C SER A 495 9.28 15.12 -23.74
N THR A 496 8.37 16.10 -23.75
CA THR A 496 8.47 17.32 -22.94
C THR A 496 8.12 17.09 -21.46
N LYS A 497 7.48 15.99 -21.09
CA LYS A 497 7.01 15.71 -19.73
C LYS A 497 7.87 14.67 -19.00
N THR A 498 8.59 13.85 -19.74
CA THR A 498 9.42 12.76 -19.19
C THR A 498 10.51 13.31 -18.27
N GLY A 499 10.67 12.71 -17.08
CA GLY A 499 11.76 13.04 -16.15
C GLY A 499 11.59 14.33 -15.35
N LYS A 500 10.45 15.02 -15.52
CA LYS A 500 10.11 16.23 -14.74
C LYS A 500 9.75 15.93 -13.30
N ARG A 501 9.10 14.79 -13.04
CA ARG A 501 8.81 14.33 -11.67
C ARG A 501 9.85 13.32 -11.23
N ARG A 502 10.34 13.49 -10.01
CA ARG A 502 11.27 12.57 -9.36
C ARG A 502 10.68 12.11 -8.04
N PHE A 503 10.96 10.88 -7.66
CA PHE A 503 10.66 10.36 -6.32
C PHE A 503 11.99 9.97 -5.68
N MET A 504 12.32 10.54 -4.53
CA MET A 504 13.62 10.34 -3.86
C MET A 504 14.81 10.56 -4.82
N ALA A 505 14.78 11.69 -5.56
CA ALA A 505 15.74 12.07 -6.59
C ALA A 505 15.87 11.11 -7.80
N ARG A 506 15.05 10.06 -7.90
CA ARG A 506 15.02 9.12 -9.03
C ARG A 506 13.83 9.37 -9.95
N GLN A 507 14.00 9.16 -11.24
CA GLN A 507 12.91 9.19 -12.21
C GLN A 507 11.91 8.06 -11.92
N LEU A 508 10.62 8.31 -12.14
CA LEU A 508 9.59 7.28 -12.02
C LEU A 508 9.84 6.13 -13.02
N PRO A 509 9.66 4.84 -12.64
CA PRO A 509 9.95 3.72 -13.51
C PRO A 509 9.23 3.76 -14.87
N PHE A 510 7.95 4.16 -14.87
CA PHE A 510 7.17 4.29 -16.11
C PHE A 510 7.61 5.48 -16.96
N ASP A 511 8.06 6.58 -16.37
CA ASP A 511 8.62 7.69 -17.13
C ASP A 511 9.91 7.26 -17.85
N ALA A 512 10.77 6.47 -17.19
CA ALA A 512 11.98 5.92 -17.82
C ALA A 512 11.64 4.96 -18.98
N PHE A 513 10.68 4.06 -18.76
CA PHE A 513 10.17 3.14 -19.79
C PHE A 513 9.62 3.91 -21.01
N VAL A 514 8.76 4.89 -20.78
CA VAL A 514 8.12 5.70 -21.82
C VAL A 514 9.17 6.51 -22.61
N GLY A 515 10.15 7.09 -21.92
CA GLY A 515 11.27 7.79 -22.58
C GLY A 515 12.08 6.86 -23.49
N ARG A 516 12.35 5.62 -23.04
CA ARG A 516 13.03 4.61 -23.84
C ARG A 516 12.21 4.20 -25.07
N LYS A 517 10.91 3.92 -24.91
CA LYS A 517 9.99 3.60 -26.02
C LYS A 517 9.95 4.71 -27.06
N HIS A 518 9.85 5.97 -26.62
CA HIS A 518 9.86 7.12 -27.53
C HIS A 518 11.18 7.15 -28.33
N ALA A 519 12.35 7.08 -27.67
CA ALA A 519 13.65 7.09 -28.35
C ALA A 519 13.81 5.93 -29.35
N LYS A 520 13.35 4.74 -28.97
CA LYS A 520 13.34 3.55 -29.84
C LYS A 520 12.52 3.78 -31.10
N TRP A 521 11.28 4.26 -30.97
CA TRP A 521 10.41 4.50 -32.12
C TRP A 521 10.91 5.66 -33.00
N THR A 522 11.50 6.70 -32.41
CA THR A 522 12.17 7.77 -33.18
C THR A 522 13.31 7.20 -34.04
N ALA A 523 14.21 6.41 -33.45
CA ALA A 523 15.32 5.81 -34.19
C ALA A 523 14.83 4.83 -35.28
N ALA A 524 13.77 4.06 -35.00
CA ALA A 524 13.15 3.17 -35.98
C ALA A 524 12.47 3.96 -37.12
N ALA A 525 11.81 5.07 -36.80
CA ALA A 525 11.18 5.96 -37.77
C ALA A 525 12.20 6.57 -38.74
N GLU A 526 13.31 7.08 -38.20
CA GLU A 526 14.42 7.63 -38.98
C GLU A 526 15.04 6.57 -39.90
N LYS A 527 15.31 5.37 -39.38
CA LYS A 527 15.88 4.26 -40.16
C LYS A 527 14.96 3.82 -41.30
N ARG A 528 13.64 3.83 -41.08
CA ARG A 528 12.63 3.38 -42.06
C ARG A 528 12.12 4.49 -42.98
N GLY A 529 12.44 5.76 -42.69
CA GLY A 529 11.90 6.91 -43.42
C GLY A 529 10.38 7.04 -43.28
N CYS A 530 9.83 6.75 -42.10
CA CYS A 530 8.39 6.79 -41.83
C CYS A 530 8.08 7.65 -40.60
N SER A 531 6.80 7.83 -40.26
CA SER A 531 6.44 8.54 -39.02
C SER A 531 6.75 7.70 -37.77
N ILE A 532 6.84 8.35 -36.61
CA ILE A 532 6.97 7.65 -35.32
C ILE A 532 5.79 6.71 -35.04
N VAL A 533 4.59 7.05 -35.52
CA VAL A 533 3.37 6.23 -35.38
C VAL A 533 3.47 4.96 -36.25
N ASP A 534 4.01 5.07 -37.47
CA ASP A 534 4.22 3.91 -38.35
C ASP A 534 5.38 3.03 -37.84
N ALA A 535 6.33 3.62 -37.13
CA ALA A 535 7.47 2.93 -36.53
C ALA A 535 7.10 2.14 -35.26
N ALA A 536 5.98 2.45 -34.62
CA ALA A 536 5.53 1.76 -33.42
C ALA A 536 5.39 0.25 -33.66
N GLY A 537 5.94 -0.56 -32.74
CA GLY A 537 6.06 -2.01 -32.85
C GLY A 537 4.78 -2.77 -32.51
N VAL A 538 4.89 -3.78 -31.64
CA VAL A 538 3.70 -4.51 -31.15
C VAL A 538 2.75 -3.54 -30.44
N SER A 539 1.47 -3.89 -30.29
CA SER A 539 0.43 -3.03 -29.69
C SER A 539 0.89 -2.43 -28.34
N PRO A 540 1.25 -1.13 -28.30
CA PRO A 540 1.72 -0.52 -27.07
C PRO A 540 0.58 -0.31 -26.06
N ALA A 541 -0.67 -0.27 -26.54
CA ALA A 541 -1.84 -0.29 -25.67
C ALA A 541 -1.96 -1.65 -24.95
N GLU A 542 -1.74 -2.78 -25.63
CA GLU A 542 -1.75 -4.10 -24.99
C GLU A 542 -0.56 -4.30 -24.03
N GLU A 543 0.60 -3.67 -24.28
CA GLU A 543 1.66 -3.59 -23.28
C GLU A 543 1.18 -2.88 -22.01
N MET A 544 0.49 -1.74 -22.14
CA MET A 544 -0.07 -1.03 -20.99
C MET A 544 -1.15 -1.85 -20.28
N VAL A 545 -2.00 -2.56 -21.03
CA VAL A 545 -2.97 -3.50 -20.46
C VAL A 545 -2.27 -4.59 -19.66
N TYR A 546 -1.18 -5.18 -20.19
CA TYR A 546 -0.39 -6.18 -19.48
C TYR A 546 0.18 -5.62 -18.18
N PHE A 547 0.89 -4.49 -18.25
CA PHE A 547 1.51 -3.91 -17.07
C PHE A 547 0.49 -3.50 -16.02
N TRP A 548 -0.70 -3.04 -16.39
CA TRP A 548 -1.79 -2.74 -15.45
C TRP A 548 -2.69 -3.93 -15.12
N ASN A 549 -2.21 -5.16 -15.32
CA ASN A 549 -2.93 -6.40 -14.96
C ASN A 549 -4.34 -6.52 -15.58
N GLY A 550 -4.54 -5.87 -16.73
CA GLY A 550 -5.83 -5.82 -17.40
C GLY A 550 -6.21 -7.14 -18.07
N SER A 551 -5.24 -8.01 -18.39
CA SER A 551 -5.53 -9.35 -18.92
C SER A 551 -6.37 -10.19 -17.95
N LYS A 552 -6.16 -10.06 -16.63
CA LYS A 552 -7.00 -10.73 -15.60
C LYS A 552 -8.40 -10.12 -15.45
N ARG A 553 -8.57 -8.86 -15.85
CA ARG A 553 -9.80 -8.05 -15.69
C ARG A 553 -10.73 -8.12 -16.91
N ARG A 554 -10.29 -8.73 -18.01
CA ARG A 554 -11.05 -8.84 -19.24
C ARG A 554 -11.91 -10.10 -19.27
N ASN A 555 -13.12 -9.97 -19.81
CA ASN A 555 -13.92 -11.11 -20.23
C ASN A 555 -13.41 -11.67 -21.58
N ALA A 556 -13.96 -12.82 -22.01
CA ALA A 556 -13.51 -13.52 -23.23
C ALA A 556 -13.58 -12.64 -24.50
N LYS A 557 -14.63 -11.82 -24.65
CA LYS A 557 -14.77 -10.90 -25.79
C LYS A 557 -13.59 -9.93 -25.89
N HIS A 558 -13.21 -9.32 -24.78
CA HIS A 558 -12.12 -8.34 -24.75
C HIS A 558 -10.73 -8.98 -24.85
N LEU A 559 -10.58 -10.22 -24.39
CA LEU A 559 -9.37 -11.01 -24.58
C LEU A 559 -9.17 -11.38 -26.05
N GLU A 560 -10.21 -11.84 -26.75
CA GLU A 560 -10.16 -12.12 -28.19
C GLU A 560 -9.87 -10.86 -29.00
N ALA A 561 -10.48 -9.73 -28.64
CA ALA A 561 -10.18 -8.43 -29.26
C ALA A 561 -8.73 -7.98 -29.01
N GLY A 562 -8.16 -8.31 -27.85
CA GLY A 562 -6.73 -8.11 -27.56
C GLY A 562 -5.84 -9.00 -28.42
N LEU A 563 -6.22 -10.27 -28.57
CA LEU A 563 -5.50 -11.24 -29.41
C LEU A 563 -5.46 -10.77 -30.87
N ALA A 564 -6.59 -10.34 -31.42
CA ALA A 564 -6.66 -9.79 -32.77
C ALA A 564 -5.75 -8.56 -32.96
N ARG A 565 -5.64 -7.69 -31.94
CA ARG A 565 -4.76 -6.52 -31.99
C ARG A 565 -3.28 -6.86 -31.95
N VAL A 566 -2.86 -7.80 -31.10
CA VAL A 566 -1.45 -8.23 -31.11
C VAL A 566 -1.08 -8.93 -32.42
N GLU A 567 -2.03 -9.64 -33.06
CA GLU A 567 -1.82 -10.26 -34.38
C GLU A 567 -1.61 -9.25 -35.52
N TRP A 568 -2.03 -7.99 -35.37
CA TRP A 568 -1.69 -6.93 -36.32
C TRP A 568 -0.17 -6.82 -36.53
N PHE A 569 0.61 -7.13 -35.49
CA PHE A 569 2.08 -7.15 -35.56
C PHE A 569 2.64 -8.18 -36.55
N LYS A 570 1.84 -9.10 -37.10
CA LYS A 570 2.27 -10.03 -38.15
C LYS A 570 1.83 -9.63 -39.57
N VAL A 571 1.14 -8.50 -39.74
CA VAL A 571 0.78 -8.01 -41.07
C VAL A 571 2.04 -7.71 -41.90
N GLY A 572 2.00 -8.02 -43.20
CA GLY A 572 3.15 -7.92 -44.11
C GLY A 572 4.03 -9.17 -44.05
N ASP A 573 5.34 -8.98 -43.88
CA ASP A 573 6.34 -10.06 -43.83
C ASP A 573 6.36 -10.85 -42.50
N GLY A 574 5.25 -10.88 -41.77
CA GLY A 574 5.18 -11.50 -40.45
C GLY A 574 6.01 -10.74 -39.41
N VAL A 575 6.90 -11.48 -38.74
CA VAL A 575 7.86 -10.94 -37.76
C VAL A 575 9.25 -10.73 -38.34
N ALA A 576 9.48 -11.14 -39.60
CA ALA A 576 10.81 -11.05 -40.21
C ALA A 576 11.23 -9.58 -40.38
N GLY A 577 12.47 -9.27 -40.02
CA GLY A 577 13.04 -7.92 -40.14
C GLY A 577 12.58 -6.91 -39.08
N LYS A 578 11.71 -7.31 -38.15
CA LYS A 578 11.29 -6.47 -37.01
C LYS A 578 12.32 -6.53 -35.88
N GLU A 579 12.33 -5.53 -35.01
CA GLU A 579 13.23 -5.49 -33.86
C GLU A 579 12.98 -6.70 -32.94
N HIS A 580 14.06 -7.36 -32.54
CA HIS A 580 14.00 -8.63 -31.83
C HIS A 580 13.23 -8.55 -30.50
N ASP A 581 13.39 -7.45 -29.76
CA ASP A 581 12.67 -7.22 -28.51
C ASP A 581 11.16 -7.00 -28.71
N GLU A 582 10.73 -6.33 -29.79
CA GLU A 582 9.31 -6.23 -30.16
C GLU A 582 8.73 -7.61 -30.53
N VAL A 583 9.51 -8.47 -31.18
CA VAL A 583 9.10 -9.84 -31.53
C VAL A 583 8.89 -10.67 -30.27
N VAL A 584 9.82 -10.61 -29.31
CA VAL A 584 9.65 -11.30 -28.02
C VAL A 584 8.46 -10.72 -27.25
N ALA A 585 8.29 -9.39 -27.20
CA ALA A 585 7.13 -8.76 -26.58
C ALA A 585 5.80 -9.24 -27.20
N TYR A 586 5.74 -9.39 -28.52
CA TYR A 586 4.58 -9.98 -29.21
C TYR A 586 4.25 -11.38 -28.70
N TYR A 587 5.24 -12.28 -28.60
CA TYR A 587 5.01 -13.63 -28.11
C TYR A 587 4.57 -13.66 -26.64
N VAL A 588 5.10 -12.76 -25.80
CA VAL A 588 4.71 -12.63 -24.40
C VAL A 588 3.26 -12.16 -24.26
N LEU A 589 2.87 -11.09 -24.95
CA LEU A 589 1.51 -10.56 -24.90
C LEU A 589 0.51 -11.58 -25.43
N LYS A 590 0.83 -12.22 -26.57
CA LYS A 590 0.00 -13.28 -27.16
C LYS A 590 -0.13 -14.49 -26.25
N GLY A 591 0.98 -14.98 -25.68
CA GLY A 591 0.99 -16.09 -24.74
C GLY A 591 0.12 -15.80 -23.51
N THR A 592 0.26 -14.60 -22.94
CA THR A 592 -0.57 -14.15 -21.82
C THR A 592 -2.06 -14.18 -22.17
N LEU A 593 -2.44 -13.64 -23.34
CA LEU A 593 -3.83 -13.60 -23.80
C LEU A 593 -4.40 -15.01 -24.02
N LEU A 594 -3.63 -15.90 -24.66
CA LEU A 594 -4.01 -17.30 -24.87
C LEU A 594 -4.23 -18.02 -23.53
N GLN A 595 -3.33 -17.83 -22.57
CA GLN A 595 -3.48 -18.39 -21.23
C GLN A 595 -4.79 -17.93 -20.57
N ARG A 596 -5.11 -16.62 -20.64
CA ARG A 596 -6.36 -16.08 -20.05
C ARG A 596 -7.63 -16.52 -20.75
N LEU A 597 -7.55 -16.92 -22.02
CA LEU A 597 -8.63 -17.53 -22.79
C LEU A 597 -8.81 -19.03 -22.47
N GLY A 598 -7.99 -19.61 -21.60
CA GLY A 598 -8.01 -21.04 -21.29
C GLY A 598 -7.28 -21.91 -22.32
N ARG A 599 -6.52 -21.29 -23.25
CA ARG A 599 -5.72 -21.98 -24.29
C ARG A 599 -4.29 -22.19 -23.79
N GLY A 600 -4.16 -22.82 -22.62
CA GLY A 600 -2.89 -22.87 -21.89
C GLY A 600 -1.79 -23.69 -22.56
N GLU A 601 -2.13 -24.79 -23.23
CA GLU A 601 -1.16 -25.57 -24.01
C GLU A 601 -0.55 -24.76 -25.16
N GLU A 602 -1.38 -24.01 -25.89
CA GLU A 602 -0.93 -23.12 -26.96
C GLU A 602 -0.06 -21.98 -26.42
N ALA A 603 -0.47 -21.37 -25.30
CA ALA A 603 0.30 -20.32 -24.63
C ALA A 603 1.69 -20.83 -24.22
N ARG A 604 1.74 -21.99 -23.58
CA ARG A 604 2.97 -22.64 -23.12
C ARG A 604 3.91 -22.95 -24.29
N ALA A 605 3.41 -23.59 -25.34
CA ALA A 605 4.22 -23.92 -26.52
C ALA A 605 4.79 -22.65 -27.15
N LEU A 606 3.96 -21.61 -27.33
CA LEU A 606 4.38 -20.34 -27.89
C LEU A 606 5.50 -19.68 -27.08
N LEU A 607 5.35 -19.60 -25.76
CA LEU A 607 6.34 -18.99 -24.86
C LEU A 607 7.62 -19.83 -24.74
N ALA A 608 7.50 -21.16 -24.68
CA ALA A 608 8.66 -22.05 -24.62
C ALA A 608 9.53 -21.94 -25.89
N ASP A 609 8.90 -22.02 -27.06
CA ASP A 609 9.60 -22.06 -28.34
C ASP A 609 10.21 -20.72 -28.74
N ASN A 610 9.52 -19.61 -28.44
CA ASN A 610 9.87 -18.28 -28.96
C ASN A 610 10.44 -17.32 -27.92
N VAL A 611 10.36 -17.65 -26.63
CA VAL A 611 10.88 -16.79 -25.55
C VAL A 611 11.89 -17.54 -24.69
N ALA A 612 11.48 -18.62 -24.03
CA ALA A 612 12.33 -19.29 -23.05
C ALA A 612 13.46 -20.14 -23.66
N SER A 613 13.39 -20.43 -24.96
CA SER A 613 14.46 -21.05 -25.74
C SER A 613 15.70 -20.16 -25.90
N GLU A 614 15.58 -18.86 -25.61
CA GLU A 614 16.66 -17.89 -25.72
C GLU A 614 17.30 -17.57 -24.36
N GLU A 615 18.63 -17.59 -24.33
CA GLU A 615 19.41 -17.16 -23.17
C GLU A 615 19.63 -15.64 -23.15
N LEU A 616 19.72 -15.05 -21.96
CA LEU A 616 19.79 -13.59 -21.79
C LEU A 616 20.97 -12.96 -22.54
N THR A 617 22.13 -13.60 -22.55
CA THR A 617 23.31 -13.12 -23.28
C THR A 617 23.05 -13.07 -24.79
N THR A 618 22.35 -14.08 -25.32
CA THR A 618 21.96 -14.14 -26.73
C THR A 618 20.94 -13.06 -27.05
N TYR A 619 19.91 -12.89 -26.22
CA TYR A 619 18.93 -11.82 -26.37
C TYR A 619 19.60 -10.44 -26.42
N LYS A 620 20.46 -10.15 -25.45
CA LYS A 620 21.23 -8.89 -25.39
C LYS A 620 22.10 -8.65 -26.63
N SER A 621 22.62 -9.70 -27.26
CA SER A 621 23.43 -9.58 -28.49
C SER A 621 22.60 -9.24 -29.73
N LYS A 622 21.29 -9.49 -29.72
CA LYS A 622 20.38 -9.27 -30.87
C LYS A 622 19.61 -7.95 -30.80
N VAL A 623 19.64 -7.27 -29.66
CA VAL A 623 18.84 -6.06 -29.41
C VAL A 623 19.68 -4.79 -29.48
N GLY A 624 19.09 -3.69 -29.93
CA GLY A 624 19.77 -2.40 -30.09
C GLY A 624 19.89 -1.59 -28.79
N GLY A 625 20.57 -0.43 -28.83
CA GLY A 625 20.83 0.40 -27.65
C GLY A 625 19.57 0.98 -26.95
N HIS A 626 18.44 1.06 -27.66
CA HIS A 626 17.15 1.52 -27.11
C HIS A 626 16.17 0.38 -26.86
N ALA A 627 16.62 -0.87 -26.95
CA ALA A 627 15.74 -2.01 -26.80
C ALA A 627 15.25 -2.20 -25.37
N GLU A 628 14.13 -2.89 -25.27
CA GLU A 628 13.48 -3.26 -24.04
C GLU A 628 14.04 -4.56 -23.50
N THR A 629 14.24 -4.58 -22.19
CA THR A 629 14.86 -5.72 -21.50
C THR A 629 13.85 -6.54 -20.72
N TRP A 630 12.61 -6.06 -20.59
CA TRP A 630 11.51 -6.75 -19.91
C TRP A 630 10.92 -7.98 -20.65
N PRO A 631 10.89 -8.08 -22.00
CA PRO A 631 10.11 -9.14 -22.64
C PRO A 631 10.58 -10.56 -22.31
N LEU A 632 11.88 -10.85 -22.47
CA LEU A 632 12.44 -12.15 -22.13
C LEU A 632 12.14 -12.57 -20.68
N PRO A 633 12.40 -11.70 -19.67
CA PRO A 633 12.16 -12.10 -18.31
C PRO A 633 10.70 -12.29 -17.94
N VAL A 634 9.85 -11.43 -18.47
CA VAL A 634 8.41 -11.54 -18.27
C VAL A 634 7.84 -12.78 -18.94
N GLY A 635 8.28 -13.14 -20.14
CA GLY A 635 7.82 -14.36 -20.82
C GLY A 635 8.15 -15.65 -20.07
N CYS A 636 9.32 -15.72 -19.44
CA CYS A 636 9.66 -16.84 -18.57
C CYS A 636 8.80 -16.87 -17.30
N TYR A 637 8.44 -15.71 -16.74
CA TYR A 637 7.48 -15.65 -15.64
C TYR A 637 6.09 -16.11 -16.08
N GLU A 638 5.62 -15.76 -17.28
CA GLU A 638 4.33 -16.23 -17.81
C GLU A 638 4.30 -17.75 -18.03
N LEU A 639 5.44 -18.40 -18.31
CA LEU A 639 5.52 -19.88 -18.27
C LEU A 639 5.28 -20.44 -16.86
N ALA A 640 5.79 -19.75 -15.82
CA ALA A 640 5.47 -20.12 -14.45
C ALA A 640 3.97 -19.99 -14.16
N VAL A 641 3.33 -18.94 -14.69
CA VAL A 641 1.88 -18.75 -14.59
C VAL A 641 1.13 -19.87 -15.30
N CYS A 642 1.55 -20.29 -16.49
CA CYS A 642 0.97 -21.45 -17.18
C CYS A 642 1.07 -22.73 -16.33
N ALA A 643 2.23 -23.00 -15.73
CA ALA A 643 2.42 -24.15 -14.83
C ALA A 643 1.57 -24.06 -13.55
N TRP A 644 1.40 -22.85 -13.00
CA TRP A 644 0.54 -22.62 -11.83
C TRP A 644 -0.94 -22.89 -12.13
N GLU A 645 -1.45 -22.40 -13.26
CA GLU A 645 -2.85 -22.62 -13.68
C GLU A 645 -3.13 -24.10 -13.99
N ASP A 646 -2.17 -24.81 -14.59
CA ASP A 646 -2.25 -26.27 -14.75
C ASP A 646 -2.34 -26.98 -13.39
N TYR A 647 -1.51 -26.57 -12.42
CA TYR A 647 -1.57 -27.09 -11.05
C TYR A 647 -2.94 -26.85 -10.41
N LEU A 648 -3.49 -25.64 -10.49
CA LEU A 648 -4.82 -25.32 -9.94
C LEU A 648 -5.93 -26.15 -10.61
N THR A 649 -5.84 -26.36 -11.93
CA THR A 649 -6.78 -27.21 -12.68
C THR A 649 -6.74 -28.65 -12.15
N LEU A 650 -5.55 -29.19 -11.88
CA LEU A 650 -5.38 -30.52 -11.31
C LEU A 650 -5.89 -30.61 -9.86
N VAL A 651 -5.65 -29.59 -9.03
CA VAL A 651 -6.17 -29.53 -7.65
C VAL A 651 -7.70 -29.58 -7.66
N ASN A 652 -8.34 -28.75 -8.49
CA ASN A 652 -9.80 -28.67 -8.58
C ASN A 652 -10.43 -29.91 -9.25
N GLY A 653 -9.71 -30.54 -10.19
CA GLY A 653 -10.15 -31.71 -10.93
C GLY A 653 -9.85 -33.06 -10.28
N GLY A 654 -9.20 -33.09 -9.10
CA GLY A 654 -8.79 -34.34 -8.45
C GLY A 654 -7.68 -35.10 -9.20
N GLY A 655 -6.78 -34.38 -9.87
CA GLY A 655 -5.66 -34.94 -10.63
C GLY A 655 -4.65 -35.71 -9.76
N ASP A 656 -3.79 -36.47 -10.42
CA ASP A 656 -2.73 -37.27 -9.78
C ASP A 656 -1.70 -36.40 -9.04
N GLU A 657 -1.32 -36.80 -7.83
CA GLU A 657 -0.41 -36.03 -6.96
C GLU A 657 1.00 -35.88 -7.54
N LEU A 658 1.51 -36.87 -8.30
CA LEU A 658 2.82 -36.76 -8.94
C LEU A 658 2.78 -35.70 -10.04
N VAL A 659 1.69 -35.63 -10.80
CA VAL A 659 1.51 -34.63 -11.85
C VAL A 659 1.34 -33.23 -11.25
N LYS A 660 0.64 -33.09 -10.11
CA LYS A 660 0.56 -31.82 -9.37
C LYS A 660 1.94 -31.35 -8.93
N GLU A 661 2.74 -32.23 -8.33
CA GLU A 661 4.10 -31.90 -7.88
C GLU A 661 5.02 -31.54 -9.05
N GLU A 662 4.89 -32.21 -10.20
CA GLU A 662 5.63 -31.87 -11.43
C GLU A 662 5.32 -30.43 -11.88
N LYS A 663 4.04 -30.03 -11.88
CA LYS A 663 3.64 -28.66 -12.23
C LYS A 663 4.14 -27.62 -11.22
N LEU A 664 4.13 -27.94 -9.92
CA LEU A 664 4.74 -27.08 -8.90
C LEU A 664 6.25 -26.94 -9.08
N HIS A 665 6.94 -28.04 -9.40
CA HIS A 665 8.37 -28.03 -9.67
C HIS A 665 8.72 -27.19 -10.90
N GLU A 666 7.95 -27.34 -11.99
CA GLU A 666 8.07 -26.52 -13.18
C GLU A 666 7.86 -25.03 -12.87
N CYS A 667 6.76 -24.70 -12.19
CA CYS A 667 6.43 -23.33 -11.78
C CYS A 667 7.59 -22.71 -10.99
N ARG A 668 8.13 -23.43 -10.01
CA ARG A 668 9.27 -22.99 -9.21
C ARG A 668 10.53 -22.78 -10.05
N GLY A 669 10.83 -23.69 -10.97
CA GLY A 669 11.99 -23.58 -11.85
C GLY A 669 12.00 -22.27 -12.64
N TRP A 670 10.85 -21.90 -13.21
CA TRP A 670 10.68 -20.64 -13.93
C TRP A 670 10.75 -19.41 -13.02
N VAL A 671 10.06 -19.42 -11.88
CA VAL A 671 10.11 -18.31 -10.91
C VAL A 671 11.54 -18.07 -10.42
N ASP A 672 12.29 -19.13 -10.09
CA ASP A 672 13.67 -19.03 -9.63
C ASP A 672 14.64 -18.63 -10.74
N LYS A 673 14.37 -18.99 -12.00
CA LYS A 673 15.12 -18.45 -13.17
C LYS A 673 14.95 -16.93 -13.23
N VAL A 674 13.70 -16.44 -13.15
CA VAL A 674 13.41 -15.01 -13.24
C VAL A 674 14.00 -14.23 -12.07
N ALA A 675 13.91 -14.79 -10.85
CA ALA A 675 14.40 -14.16 -9.63
C ALA A 675 15.93 -13.95 -9.60
N LYS A 676 16.68 -14.66 -10.45
CA LYS A 676 18.16 -14.60 -10.53
C LYS A 676 18.67 -13.68 -11.64
N TRP A 677 17.80 -13.10 -12.45
CA TRP A 677 18.25 -12.18 -13.50
C TRP A 677 18.77 -10.86 -12.95
N GLU A 678 19.66 -10.26 -13.73
CA GLU A 678 20.05 -8.86 -13.57
C GLU A 678 18.86 -7.91 -13.81
N GLY A 679 19.00 -6.65 -13.41
CA GLY A 679 17.93 -5.66 -13.54
C GLY A 679 17.47 -5.46 -14.98
N TYR A 680 16.16 -5.30 -15.17
CA TYR A 680 15.51 -5.06 -16.45
C TYR A 680 14.43 -3.98 -16.33
N ASP A 681 13.93 -3.48 -17.45
CA ASP A 681 12.90 -2.44 -17.46
C ASP A 681 11.67 -2.89 -16.65
N LEU A 682 11.19 -2.04 -15.75
CA LEU A 682 10.05 -2.33 -14.88
C LEU A 682 10.22 -3.57 -13.97
N ASP A 683 11.47 -3.97 -13.67
CA ASP A 683 11.79 -5.08 -12.76
C ASP A 683 11.18 -4.91 -11.36
N ALA A 684 11.02 -3.70 -10.85
CA ALA A 684 10.33 -3.45 -9.58
C ALA A 684 8.88 -3.94 -9.62
N ARG A 685 8.19 -3.80 -10.76
CA ARG A 685 6.80 -4.25 -10.93
C ARG A 685 6.70 -5.77 -11.00
N MET A 686 7.61 -6.40 -11.72
CA MET A 686 7.68 -7.86 -11.83
C MET A 686 8.25 -8.53 -10.58
N GLY A 687 9.16 -7.86 -9.87
CA GLY A 687 9.79 -8.34 -8.65
C GLY A 687 8.76 -8.63 -7.56
N MET A 688 7.71 -7.81 -7.46
CA MET A 688 6.57 -8.06 -6.56
C MET A 688 5.87 -9.39 -6.89
N LYS A 689 5.56 -9.61 -8.18
CA LYS A 689 4.93 -10.85 -8.66
C LYS A 689 5.81 -12.06 -8.39
N VAL A 690 7.10 -11.98 -8.75
CA VAL A 690 8.09 -13.05 -8.57
C VAL A 690 8.28 -13.40 -7.10
N LYS A 691 8.43 -12.39 -6.22
CA LYS A 691 8.61 -12.63 -4.77
C LYS A 691 7.39 -13.28 -4.14
N THR A 692 6.20 -12.79 -4.48
CA THR A 692 4.93 -13.39 -4.04
C THR A 692 4.85 -14.86 -4.50
N ALA A 693 5.18 -15.14 -5.76
CA ALA A 693 5.21 -16.49 -6.30
C ALA A 693 6.19 -17.41 -5.53
N GLN A 694 7.43 -16.95 -5.26
CA GLN A 694 8.44 -17.73 -4.51
C GLN A 694 7.91 -18.18 -3.14
N GLU A 695 7.14 -17.32 -2.49
CA GLU A 695 6.63 -17.57 -1.16
C GLU A 695 5.38 -18.44 -1.15
N THR A 696 4.41 -18.17 -2.05
CA THR A 696 3.27 -19.06 -2.29
C THR A 696 3.76 -20.49 -2.48
N LEU A 697 4.75 -20.68 -3.36
CA LEU A 697 5.35 -21.98 -3.63
C LEU A 697 6.10 -22.53 -2.40
N ARG A 698 6.81 -21.70 -1.62
CA ARG A 698 7.51 -22.15 -0.39
C ARG A 698 6.52 -22.70 0.64
N LYS A 699 5.38 -22.04 0.82
CA LYS A 699 4.36 -22.41 1.81
C LYS A 699 3.67 -23.74 1.51
N LEU A 700 3.36 -24.00 0.24
CA LEU A 700 2.82 -25.29 -0.19
C LEU A 700 3.73 -26.46 0.19
N LYS A 701 5.05 -26.25 0.19
CA LYS A 701 6.04 -27.26 0.60
C LYS A 701 6.11 -27.48 2.12
N SER A 702 5.73 -26.49 2.93
CA SER A 702 5.73 -26.61 4.40
C SER A 702 4.41 -27.15 4.98
N GLY A 703 3.38 -27.32 4.13
CA GLY A 703 2.09 -27.89 4.50
C GLY A 703 1.97 -29.39 4.23
N THR A 704 3.01 -30.01 3.67
CA THR A 704 3.24 -31.46 3.61
C THR A 704 4.24 -31.89 4.68
#